data_AF-A0A497HCF3-F1
#
_entry.id   AF-A0A497HCF3-F1
#
_cell.length_a   1.000
_cell.length_b   1.000
_cell.length_c   1.000
_cell.angle_alpha   90.00
_cell.angle_beta   90.00
_cell.angle_gamma   90.00
#
_symmetry.space_group_name_H-M   'P 1'
#
loop_
_entity.id
_entity.type
_entity.pdbx_description
1 polymer ?
#
loop_
_entity_poly.entity_id
_entity_poly.type
_entity_poly.pdbx_seq_one_letter_code
_entity_poly.pdbx_strand_id
1 'polypeptide(L)'
;MRYIILYLSVFLILSSTLTLGSINQSNIIYVDDDNTSGPWDGSIEHPYQHLQDAIDNASSGDTIFVKNGVYNESLSIYKTVFLVGDSRELTILEGGYRSRGMNIKVDGIAIENFTIKNLTEIGIISDKNDVSIKNCTIYRTHIGVKLEGEDIIVDNCLFYTNGKGILISNSSKIFIDNSIFCCNGIGIDTINSREIKFYNCSAHTNGIGFFFYNSSDNYIDHCALYNNNDNQGGIFLQYCNNIKINDSFLKHNGFGVRIENSSFIDIIYSNLTWNTHTAIMADGSHDINISSCEITRNLRFSFMSDRSITSFYKNNIHSSLFAFYLIDSTCNARYNWWGSLLGPSLLEYKNRDRIRYSHSKIHVYPWSFTPNIDAGVKWHLIEQPIIQTPLNNIKFKEIDSDNDGVPNWWEEKWGYNPYIWDDHRHLDPDNDGLNNIEECYTDSYNSNPFHKDLFLEIDWMTPYDRNHPPESSIDALKKVFADHNIALHVDIGNLGGGEEIPYLPIFTYSQLVDLYWKYFLHNNLNNPRRGIFHYCIICNRGPGPGFAFIGWYGLDSFLISADMLQENQPRYSREHLVIHGILHEMGHNLGLTVDDYGGNDNKIATWPITKQYWLYRNYKSVMNYWYTYKLFDYSDGTHGRGDFSDWQHIDLAFFKHTNFLIPPSSL
;
A
#
# COMPACT_ATOMS: atom_id res chain seq x y z
N MET A 1 24.87 -24.19 -31.41
CA MET A 1 25.25 -23.88 -32.80
C MET A 1 24.78 -22.46 -33.07
N ARG A 2 25.72 -21.56 -33.39
CA ARG A 2 25.58 -20.10 -33.43
C ARG A 2 24.62 -19.62 -34.51
N TYR A 3 23.76 -18.64 -34.21
CA TYR A 3 23.33 -17.61 -35.17
C TYR A 3 23.12 -16.28 -34.44
N ILE A 4 24.13 -15.41 -34.55
CA ILE A 4 24.03 -13.96 -34.33
C ILE A 4 23.67 -13.37 -35.70
N ILE A 5 22.51 -12.72 -35.81
CA ILE A 5 22.14 -11.93 -37.00
C ILE A 5 22.54 -10.49 -36.71
N LEU A 6 23.61 -10.04 -37.36
CA LEU A 6 24.09 -8.67 -37.38
C LEU A 6 23.32 -7.94 -38.50
N TYR A 7 22.48 -6.96 -38.17
CA TYR A 7 21.90 -6.06 -39.17
C TYR A 7 22.91 -4.94 -39.46
N LEU A 8 23.53 -5.00 -40.64
CA LEU A 8 24.37 -3.95 -41.21
C LEU A 8 23.50 -3.05 -42.09
N SER A 9 23.24 -1.83 -41.64
CA SER A 9 22.59 -0.76 -42.40
C SER A 9 23.56 -0.18 -43.44
N VAL A 10 23.21 -0.25 -44.72
CA VAL A 10 23.90 0.45 -45.81
C VAL A 10 23.08 1.68 -46.18
N PHE A 11 23.60 2.87 -45.88
CA PHE A 11 23.06 4.15 -46.35
C PHE A 11 23.59 4.44 -47.76
N LEU A 12 22.67 4.62 -48.72
CA LEU A 12 22.93 5.19 -50.04
C LEU A 12 22.85 6.72 -49.96
N ILE A 13 23.94 7.40 -50.28
CA ILE A 13 24.01 8.85 -50.38
C ILE A 13 23.53 9.27 -51.78
N LEU A 14 22.37 9.92 -51.85
CA LEU A 14 21.95 10.71 -53.00
C LEU A 14 22.03 12.19 -52.61
N SER A 15 22.95 12.90 -53.24
CA SER A 15 23.20 14.33 -53.06
C SER A 15 22.01 15.15 -53.57
N SER A 16 21.26 15.73 -52.64
CA SER A 16 20.45 16.92 -52.89
C SER A 16 20.95 18.01 -51.95
N THR A 17 21.30 19.16 -52.53
CA THR A 17 21.75 20.34 -51.80
C THR A 17 20.56 20.93 -51.05
N LEU A 18 20.33 20.41 -49.85
CA LEU A 18 19.56 21.06 -48.79
C LEU A 18 20.55 21.89 -47.98
N THR A 19 20.25 23.18 -47.82
CA THR A 19 20.88 24.05 -46.85
C THR A 19 20.84 23.38 -45.48
N LEU A 20 21.99 22.90 -45.01
CA LEU A 20 22.22 22.49 -43.63
C LEU A 20 21.95 23.70 -42.73
N GLY A 21 20.73 23.79 -42.19
CA GLY A 21 20.59 24.36 -40.85
C GLY A 21 21.51 23.57 -39.93
N SER A 22 22.28 24.25 -39.09
CA SER A 22 23.23 23.62 -38.18
C SER A 22 22.52 22.49 -37.42
N ILE A 23 22.96 21.26 -37.64
CA ILE A 23 22.67 20.18 -36.71
C ILE A 23 23.38 20.64 -35.43
N ASN A 24 22.62 21.15 -34.45
CA ASN A 24 23.17 21.44 -33.14
C ASN A 24 23.76 20.12 -32.63
N GLN A 25 25.08 20.05 -32.57
CA GLN A 25 25.77 18.96 -31.93
C GLN A 25 25.34 18.99 -30.46
N SER A 26 24.66 17.94 -30.00
CA SER A 26 24.29 17.78 -28.59
C SER A 26 25.55 17.91 -27.75
N ASN A 27 25.59 18.91 -26.87
CA ASN A 27 26.69 19.13 -25.96
C ASN A 27 26.42 18.46 -24.61
N ILE A 28 27.48 18.17 -23.88
CA ILE A 28 27.40 17.72 -22.48
C ILE A 28 27.70 18.92 -21.58
N ILE A 29 26.79 19.22 -20.67
CA ILE A 29 26.91 20.25 -19.64
C ILE A 29 27.07 19.55 -18.30
N TYR A 30 28.11 19.90 -17.54
CA TYR A 30 28.42 19.27 -16.26
C TYR A 30 27.87 20.08 -15.10
N VAL A 31 27.34 19.37 -14.10
CA VAL A 31 26.87 19.90 -12.81
C VAL A 31 27.59 19.18 -11.67
N ASP A 32 28.07 19.92 -10.68
CA ASP A 32 28.78 19.40 -9.51
C ASP A 32 28.58 20.35 -8.33
N ASP A 33 27.89 19.89 -7.27
CA ASP A 33 27.60 20.71 -6.08
C ASP A 33 28.86 21.13 -5.30
N ASP A 34 29.98 20.43 -5.52
CA ASP A 34 31.29 20.75 -4.95
C ASP A 34 31.97 21.97 -5.60
N ASN A 35 31.54 22.42 -6.79
CA ASN A 35 32.09 23.63 -7.44
C ASN A 35 31.54 24.92 -6.82
N THR A 36 31.80 25.12 -5.53
CA THR A 36 31.25 26.24 -4.73
C THR A 36 31.82 27.62 -5.07
N SER A 37 32.95 27.70 -5.78
CA SER A 37 33.70 28.95 -6.03
C SER A 37 33.66 29.42 -7.49
N GLY A 38 33.17 28.59 -8.40
CA GLY A 38 33.20 28.83 -9.82
C GLY A 38 34.62 28.86 -10.43
N PRO A 39 34.76 29.24 -11.71
CA PRO A 39 33.67 29.67 -12.60
C PRO A 39 32.69 28.53 -12.91
N TRP A 40 31.50 28.90 -13.38
CA TRP A 40 30.37 28.01 -13.71
C TRP A 40 30.02 28.19 -15.19
N ASP A 41 30.75 27.52 -16.07
CA ASP A 41 30.49 27.57 -17.52
C ASP A 41 29.94 26.25 -18.08
N GLY A 42 29.80 25.23 -17.23
CA GLY A 42 29.25 23.93 -17.59
C GLY A 42 30.25 22.98 -18.26
N SER A 43 31.52 23.37 -18.38
CA SER A 43 32.60 22.46 -18.76
C SER A 43 32.93 21.48 -17.64
N ILE A 44 33.72 20.45 -17.95
CA ILE A 44 34.15 19.47 -16.93
C ILE A 44 35.09 20.09 -15.89
N GLU A 45 35.90 21.10 -16.27
CA GLU A 45 36.77 21.84 -15.37
C GLU A 45 36.02 22.87 -14.52
N HIS A 46 34.90 23.38 -15.03
CA HIS A 46 34.11 24.47 -14.44
C HIS A 46 32.60 24.16 -14.49
N PRO A 47 32.15 23.04 -13.88
CA PRO A 47 30.76 22.61 -13.92
C PRO A 47 29.84 23.64 -13.23
N TYR A 48 28.57 23.67 -13.58
CA TYR A 48 27.60 24.46 -12.80
C TYR A 48 27.47 23.87 -11.40
N GLN A 49 27.30 24.72 -10.39
CA GLN A 49 27.00 24.24 -9.03
C GLN A 49 25.54 23.74 -8.92
N HIS A 50 24.62 24.41 -9.62
CA HIS A 50 23.19 24.15 -9.52
C HIS A 50 22.63 23.49 -10.79
N LEU A 51 21.66 22.60 -10.59
CA LEU A 51 20.96 21.92 -11.67
C LEU A 51 20.14 22.90 -12.52
N GLN A 52 19.47 23.86 -11.89
CA GLN A 52 18.67 24.84 -12.62
C GLN A 52 19.53 25.72 -13.53
N ASP A 53 20.73 26.12 -13.10
CA ASP A 53 21.64 26.92 -13.93
C ASP A 53 22.05 26.17 -15.21
N ALA A 54 22.29 24.86 -15.11
CA ALA A 54 22.57 24.04 -16.30
C ALA A 54 21.37 23.95 -17.25
N ILE A 55 20.15 23.78 -16.72
CA ILE A 55 18.90 23.78 -17.51
C ILE A 55 18.73 25.14 -18.23
N ASP A 56 18.97 26.23 -17.51
CA ASP A 56 18.80 27.60 -18.00
C ASP A 56 19.80 27.94 -19.11
N ASN A 57 20.98 27.32 -19.11
CA ASN A 57 22.03 27.52 -20.12
C ASN A 57 22.05 26.45 -21.23
N ALA A 58 21.37 25.31 -21.06
CA ALA A 58 21.29 24.26 -22.06
C ALA A 58 20.56 24.69 -23.35
N SER A 59 20.94 24.11 -24.47
CA SER A 59 20.15 24.07 -25.70
C SER A 59 19.30 22.81 -25.75
N SER A 60 18.20 22.85 -26.51
CA SER A 60 17.39 21.64 -26.72
C SER A 60 18.23 20.53 -27.36
N GLY A 61 18.16 19.34 -26.80
CA GLY A 61 18.94 18.16 -27.19
C GLY A 61 20.26 17.98 -26.44
N ASP A 62 20.68 18.93 -25.60
CA ASP A 62 21.87 18.79 -24.78
C ASP A 62 21.68 17.74 -23.67
N THR A 63 22.79 17.18 -23.20
CA THR A 63 22.85 16.32 -22.02
C THR A 63 23.38 17.12 -20.83
N ILE A 64 22.64 17.11 -19.72
CA ILE A 64 23.09 17.64 -18.44
C ILE A 64 23.56 16.44 -17.61
N PHE A 65 24.87 16.33 -17.43
CA PHE A 65 25.51 15.28 -16.65
C PHE A 65 25.80 15.78 -15.23
N VAL A 66 25.25 15.08 -14.24
CA VAL A 66 25.20 15.54 -12.84
C VAL A 66 26.08 14.64 -11.98
N LYS A 67 27.10 15.22 -11.34
CA LYS A 67 28.01 14.50 -10.47
C LYS A 67 27.32 14.07 -9.18
N ASN A 68 27.87 13.03 -8.55
CA ASN A 68 27.44 12.58 -7.23
C ASN A 68 27.49 13.74 -6.24
N GLY A 69 26.41 13.92 -5.49
CA GLY A 69 26.18 15.15 -4.75
C GLY A 69 24.78 15.24 -4.17
N VAL A 70 24.54 16.22 -3.32
CA VAL A 70 23.23 16.51 -2.72
C VAL A 70 22.73 17.88 -3.17
N TYR A 71 21.84 17.86 -4.16
CA TYR A 71 21.26 19.04 -4.77
C TYR A 71 19.97 19.42 -4.05
N ASN A 72 20.02 20.49 -3.25
CA ASN A 72 18.89 20.98 -2.47
C ASN A 72 18.03 21.96 -3.29
N GLU A 73 17.37 21.49 -4.33
CA GLU A 73 16.68 22.31 -5.34
C GLU A 73 15.26 21.82 -5.67
N SER A 74 14.48 22.70 -6.29
CA SER A 74 13.24 22.35 -7.01
C SER A 74 13.41 22.78 -8.46
N LEU A 75 13.27 21.84 -9.40
CA LEU A 75 13.60 22.07 -10.79
C LEU A 75 12.35 22.39 -11.62
N SER A 76 12.48 23.39 -12.49
CA SER A 76 11.51 23.69 -13.54
C SER A 76 12.16 23.39 -14.89
N ILE A 77 11.78 22.28 -15.50
CA ILE A 77 12.40 21.77 -16.73
C ILE A 77 11.54 22.17 -17.92
N TYR A 78 11.96 23.19 -18.66
CA TYR A 78 11.21 23.77 -19.79
C TYR A 78 11.96 23.69 -21.13
N LYS A 79 13.08 22.97 -21.17
CA LYS A 79 13.84 22.64 -22.39
C LYS A 79 14.01 21.14 -22.52
N THR A 80 13.86 20.63 -23.73
CA THR A 80 14.07 19.21 -24.06
C THR A 80 15.55 18.88 -23.89
N VAL A 81 15.92 18.21 -22.80
CA VAL A 81 17.31 17.82 -22.46
C VAL A 81 17.36 16.39 -21.93
N PHE A 82 18.55 15.80 -21.89
CA PHE A 82 18.80 14.54 -21.20
C PHE A 82 19.41 14.84 -19.83
N LEU A 83 18.69 14.58 -18.75
CA LEU A 83 19.19 14.80 -17.38
C LEU A 83 19.71 13.46 -16.82
N VAL A 84 21.01 13.35 -16.63
CA VAL A 84 21.68 12.08 -16.29
C VAL A 84 22.57 12.24 -15.08
N GLY A 85 22.22 11.56 -13.98
CA GLY A 85 23.09 11.44 -12.82
C GLY A 85 24.24 10.45 -13.02
N ASP A 86 25.33 10.67 -12.30
CA ASP A 86 26.51 9.81 -12.30
C ASP A 86 26.21 8.46 -11.63
N SER A 87 25.35 8.45 -10.60
CA SER A 87 24.86 7.24 -9.93
C SER A 87 23.48 7.45 -9.32
N ARG A 88 22.60 6.44 -9.47
CA ARG A 88 21.28 6.39 -8.84
C ARG A 88 21.35 6.62 -7.33
N GLU A 89 22.32 6.03 -6.66
CA GLU A 89 22.44 6.02 -5.20
C GLU A 89 23.05 7.31 -4.65
N LEU A 90 23.89 8.00 -5.42
CA LEU A 90 24.72 9.11 -4.94
C LEU A 90 24.41 10.47 -5.60
N THR A 91 23.65 10.50 -6.70
CA THR A 91 23.14 11.74 -7.28
C THR A 91 21.75 12.03 -6.69
N ILE A 92 21.70 12.89 -5.69
CA ILE A 92 20.51 13.07 -4.84
C ILE A 92 19.89 14.44 -5.08
N LEU A 93 18.63 14.48 -5.55
CA LEU A 93 17.78 15.66 -5.45
C LEU A 93 17.05 15.62 -4.11
N GLU A 94 17.49 16.47 -3.19
CA GLU A 94 16.95 16.58 -1.84
C GLU A 94 15.90 17.68 -1.79
N GLY A 95 14.65 17.29 -1.53
CA GLY A 95 13.53 18.21 -1.47
C GLY A 95 13.68 19.26 -0.38
N GLY A 96 14.35 18.94 0.74
CA GLY A 96 14.48 19.86 1.88
C GLY A 96 13.11 20.28 2.41
N TYR A 97 12.12 19.38 2.35
CA TYR A 97 10.71 19.63 2.71
C TYR A 97 9.99 20.67 1.85
N ARG A 98 10.52 20.96 0.65
CA ARG A 98 9.76 21.69 -0.38
C ARG A 98 8.61 20.84 -0.90
N SER A 99 7.63 21.48 -1.53
CA SER A 99 6.48 20.78 -2.07
C SER A 99 6.84 19.86 -3.24
N ARG A 100 7.72 20.30 -4.16
CA ARG A 100 7.95 19.59 -5.43
C ARG A 100 9.43 19.46 -5.80
N GLY A 101 9.80 18.31 -6.36
CA GLY A 101 11.15 18.02 -6.84
C GLY A 101 11.36 18.52 -8.27
N MET A 102 10.93 17.74 -9.26
CA MET A 102 11.07 18.06 -10.69
C MET A 102 9.71 18.36 -11.32
N ASN A 103 9.58 19.54 -11.93
CA ASN A 103 8.40 19.95 -12.68
C ASN A 103 8.73 20.00 -14.18
N ILE A 104 8.28 18.99 -14.91
CA ILE A 104 8.50 18.81 -16.35
C ILE A 104 7.44 19.60 -17.11
N LYS A 105 7.89 20.57 -17.92
CA LYS A 105 7.04 21.50 -18.68
C LYS A 105 7.27 21.40 -20.19
N VAL A 106 8.00 20.40 -20.65
CA VAL A 106 8.38 20.18 -22.04
C VAL A 106 8.32 18.69 -22.39
N ASP A 107 8.01 18.38 -23.64
CA ASP A 107 8.02 17.02 -24.18
C ASP A 107 9.46 16.55 -24.49
N GLY A 108 9.66 15.23 -24.60
CA GLY A 108 10.92 14.63 -25.09
C GLY A 108 12.05 14.62 -24.06
N ILE A 109 11.73 14.54 -22.77
CA ILE A 109 12.71 14.58 -21.68
C ILE A 109 13.11 13.17 -21.25
N ALA A 110 14.39 12.98 -20.91
CA ALA A 110 14.86 11.79 -20.20
C ALA A 110 15.48 12.18 -18.86
N ILE A 111 15.14 11.44 -17.81
CA ILE A 111 15.68 11.57 -16.46
C ILE A 111 16.24 10.20 -16.06
N GLU A 112 17.54 10.12 -15.80
CA GLU A 112 18.22 8.86 -15.49
C GLU A 112 19.14 8.99 -14.28
N ASN A 113 19.23 7.93 -13.46
CA ASN A 113 20.19 7.79 -12.36
C ASN A 113 20.07 8.83 -11.23
N PHE A 114 18.86 9.10 -10.74
CA PHE A 114 18.64 9.99 -9.59
C PHE A 114 18.05 9.26 -8.38
N THR A 115 18.41 9.72 -7.19
CA THR A 115 17.57 9.58 -6.00
C THR A 115 16.83 10.89 -5.75
N ILE A 116 15.51 10.83 -5.59
CA ILE A 116 14.64 11.99 -5.30
C ILE A 116 13.90 11.72 -4.00
N LYS A 117 14.01 12.61 -3.01
CA LYS A 117 13.43 12.34 -1.68
C LYS A 117 13.00 13.56 -0.88
N ASN A 118 12.23 13.30 0.17
CA ASN A 118 11.82 14.26 1.21
C ASN A 118 11.07 15.49 0.65
N LEU A 119 10.01 15.22 -0.10
CA LEU A 119 9.14 16.24 -0.69
C LEU A 119 7.75 16.13 -0.10
N THR A 120 7.17 17.25 0.34
CA THR A 120 5.88 17.22 1.04
C THR A 120 4.70 16.94 0.11
N GLU A 121 4.83 17.19 -1.20
CA GLU A 121 3.81 16.84 -2.20
C GLU A 121 4.32 15.82 -3.23
N ILE A 122 5.16 16.23 -4.20
CA ILE A 122 5.41 15.43 -5.41
C ILE A 122 6.90 15.35 -5.75
N GLY A 123 7.41 14.13 -6.00
CA GLY A 123 8.77 13.88 -6.51
C GLY A 123 8.99 14.45 -7.90
N ILE A 124 8.31 13.87 -8.89
CA ILE A 124 8.31 14.33 -10.29
C ILE A 124 6.87 14.56 -10.74
N ILE A 125 6.60 15.69 -11.40
CA ILE A 125 5.31 15.96 -12.04
C ILE A 125 5.51 16.24 -13.53
N SER A 126 4.68 15.61 -14.36
CA SER A 126 4.64 15.82 -15.82
C SER A 126 3.21 15.77 -16.36
N ASP A 127 2.83 16.80 -17.10
CA ASP A 127 1.65 16.87 -17.98
C ASP A 127 2.09 16.90 -19.46
N LYS A 128 3.21 16.23 -19.76
CA LYS A 128 3.94 16.28 -21.03
C LYS A 128 4.10 14.89 -21.62
N ASN A 129 4.33 14.84 -22.94
CA ASN A 129 4.46 13.60 -23.69
C ASN A 129 5.93 13.23 -23.91
N ASP A 130 6.19 11.98 -24.28
CA ASP A 130 7.54 11.49 -24.59
C ASP A 130 8.50 11.74 -23.41
N VAL A 131 8.10 11.23 -22.24
CA VAL A 131 8.87 11.36 -20.98
C VAL A 131 9.46 10.01 -20.61
N SER A 132 10.76 9.99 -20.32
CA SER A 132 11.44 8.79 -19.82
C SER A 132 12.03 9.03 -18.44
N ILE A 133 11.69 8.16 -17.49
CA ILE A 133 12.23 8.15 -16.12
C ILE A 133 12.85 6.77 -15.89
N LYS A 134 14.18 6.69 -15.79
CA LYS A 134 14.88 5.41 -15.71
C LYS A 134 15.86 5.33 -14.56
N ASN A 135 16.00 4.14 -13.99
CA ASN A 135 17.00 3.85 -12.96
C ASN A 135 16.99 4.90 -11.82
N CYS A 136 15.80 5.28 -11.36
CA CYS A 136 15.63 6.28 -10.30
C CYS A 136 15.09 5.65 -9.01
N THR A 137 15.42 6.25 -7.87
CA THR A 137 14.86 5.92 -6.57
C THR A 137 14.06 7.10 -6.03
N ILE A 138 12.77 6.92 -5.75
CA ILE A 138 11.88 7.98 -5.28
C ILE A 138 11.18 7.57 -3.97
N TYR A 139 11.40 8.34 -2.89
CA TYR A 139 10.88 7.99 -1.58
C TYR A 139 10.62 9.17 -0.64
N ARG A 140 9.82 8.92 0.41
CA ARG A 140 9.38 9.94 1.38
C ARG A 140 8.73 11.14 0.68
N THR A 141 7.78 10.85 -0.20
CA THR A 141 6.93 11.86 -0.84
C THR A 141 5.45 11.49 -0.73
N HIS A 142 4.55 12.49 -0.79
CA HIS A 142 3.12 12.17 -0.85
C HIS A 142 2.82 11.41 -2.15
N ILE A 143 3.31 11.91 -3.28
CA ILE A 143 3.28 11.24 -4.59
C ILE A 143 4.70 11.14 -5.13
N GLY A 144 5.18 9.95 -5.48
CA GLY A 144 6.51 9.76 -6.06
C GLY A 144 6.59 10.42 -7.43
N VAL A 145 5.77 9.95 -8.37
CA VAL A 145 5.65 10.53 -9.72
C VAL A 145 4.19 10.75 -10.05
N LYS A 146 3.84 11.93 -10.57
CA LYS A 146 2.52 12.24 -11.13
C LYS A 146 2.61 12.41 -12.65
N LEU A 147 1.82 11.62 -13.40
CA LEU A 147 1.78 11.60 -14.86
C LEU A 147 0.39 11.99 -15.38
N GLU A 148 0.34 12.96 -16.29
CA GLU A 148 -0.83 13.48 -17.00
C GLU A 148 -0.53 13.68 -18.49
N GLY A 149 -0.01 12.65 -19.17
CA GLY A 149 0.46 12.72 -20.56
C GLY A 149 0.38 11.40 -21.32
N GLU A 150 0.98 11.36 -22.51
CA GLU A 150 1.08 10.17 -23.35
C GLU A 150 2.53 9.77 -23.67
N ASP A 151 2.72 8.52 -24.05
CA ASP A 151 4.01 7.99 -24.51
C ASP A 151 5.10 8.14 -23.44
N ILE A 152 4.83 7.63 -22.23
CA ILE A 152 5.71 7.76 -21.06
C ILE A 152 6.33 6.40 -20.72
N ILE A 153 7.63 6.39 -20.41
CA ILE A 153 8.38 5.21 -20.00
C ILE A 153 8.90 5.40 -18.58
N VAL A 154 8.59 4.46 -17.69
CA VAL A 154 9.21 4.34 -16.37
C VAL A 154 9.88 2.98 -16.27
N ASP A 155 11.21 2.94 -16.15
CA ASP A 155 11.96 1.67 -16.21
C ASP A 155 13.01 1.55 -15.10
N ASN A 156 13.10 0.36 -14.50
CA ASN A 156 14.10 0.04 -13.46
C ASN A 156 14.11 1.04 -12.28
N CYS A 157 12.92 1.49 -11.86
CA CYS A 157 12.77 2.47 -10.79
C CYS A 157 12.34 1.82 -9.46
N LEU A 158 12.75 2.41 -8.35
CA LEU A 158 12.37 2.00 -7.00
C LEU A 158 11.54 3.10 -6.31
N PHE A 159 10.32 2.74 -5.90
CA PHE A 159 9.39 3.62 -5.20
C PHE A 159 9.06 3.06 -3.83
N TYR A 160 9.45 3.76 -2.76
CA TYR A 160 9.15 3.29 -1.42
C TYR A 160 8.81 4.38 -0.43
N THR A 161 8.03 4.07 0.60
CA THR A 161 7.61 5.04 1.62
C THR A 161 7.04 6.31 1.01
N ASN A 162 6.08 6.15 0.10
CA ASN A 162 5.30 7.24 -0.45
C ASN A 162 3.83 7.03 -0.12
N GLY A 163 3.03 8.11 -0.15
CA GLY A 163 1.57 7.94 -0.14
C GLY A 163 1.15 7.16 -1.38
N LYS A 164 1.61 7.61 -2.55
CA LYS A 164 1.42 6.99 -3.87
C LYS A 164 2.77 6.86 -4.56
N GLY A 165 3.17 5.67 -4.99
CA GLY A 165 4.41 5.50 -5.76
C GLY A 165 4.35 6.24 -7.09
N ILE A 166 3.35 5.92 -7.92
CA ILE A 166 3.01 6.68 -9.12
C ILE A 166 1.50 6.95 -9.16
N LEU A 167 1.13 8.20 -9.41
CA LEU A 167 -0.22 8.59 -9.81
C LEU A 167 -0.27 8.83 -11.32
N ILE A 168 -1.04 8.01 -12.03
CA ILE A 168 -1.33 8.12 -13.45
C ILE A 168 -2.76 8.64 -13.61
N SER A 169 -2.94 9.82 -14.15
CA SER A 169 -4.27 10.43 -14.29
C SER A 169 -4.49 10.97 -15.69
N ASN A 170 -5.67 10.67 -16.28
CA ASN A 170 -6.07 11.15 -17.61
C ASN A 170 -4.99 10.91 -18.69
N SER A 171 -4.29 9.78 -18.63
CA SER A 171 -3.11 9.49 -19.44
C SER A 171 -3.31 8.29 -20.35
N SER A 172 -2.44 8.14 -21.36
CA SER A 172 -2.43 6.92 -22.16
C SER A 172 -1.06 6.49 -22.67
N LYS A 173 -0.93 5.24 -23.13
CA LYS A 173 0.32 4.68 -23.69
C LYS A 173 1.53 4.84 -22.75
N ILE A 174 1.37 4.38 -21.51
CA ILE A 174 2.46 4.38 -20.55
C ILE A 174 3.02 2.97 -20.43
N PHE A 175 4.35 2.85 -20.44
CA PHE A 175 5.06 1.60 -20.25
C PHE A 175 5.88 1.67 -18.96
N ILE A 176 5.54 0.79 -18.01
CA ILE A 176 6.24 0.67 -16.72
C ILE A 176 6.89 -0.71 -16.68
N ASP A 177 8.21 -0.75 -16.57
CA ASP A 177 8.98 -1.98 -16.63
C ASP A 177 10.01 -2.08 -15.50
N ASN A 178 10.32 -3.31 -15.08
CA ASN A 178 11.36 -3.66 -14.11
C ASN A 178 11.35 -2.83 -12.81
N SER A 179 10.19 -2.30 -12.41
CA SER A 179 10.10 -1.33 -11.31
C SER A 179 9.52 -1.96 -10.04
N ILE A 180 9.98 -1.47 -8.89
CA ILE A 180 9.64 -2.00 -7.57
C ILE A 180 8.87 -0.93 -6.78
N PHE A 181 7.73 -1.32 -6.22
CA PHE A 181 6.87 -0.50 -5.38
C PHE A 181 6.72 -1.16 -4.01
N CYS A 182 7.27 -0.56 -2.95
CA CYS A 182 7.18 -1.17 -1.63
C CYS A 182 6.94 -0.18 -0.49
N CYS A 183 6.25 -0.63 0.55
CA CYS A 183 6.00 0.18 1.74
C CYS A 183 5.35 1.54 1.39
N ASN A 184 4.46 1.58 0.38
CA ASN A 184 3.67 2.76 0.04
C ASN A 184 2.22 2.59 0.51
N GLY A 185 1.48 3.70 0.65
CA GLY A 185 0.02 3.60 0.79
C GLY A 185 -0.60 2.91 -0.41
N ILE A 186 -0.29 3.41 -1.61
CA ILE A 186 -0.61 2.78 -2.90
C ILE A 186 0.65 2.72 -3.77
N GLY A 187 0.97 1.56 -4.35
CA GLY A 187 2.12 1.42 -5.26
C GLY A 187 1.88 2.17 -6.58
N ILE A 188 0.84 1.78 -7.31
CA ILE A 188 0.37 2.45 -8.53
C ILE A 188 -1.09 2.86 -8.36
N ASP A 189 -1.39 4.13 -8.60
CA ASP A 189 -2.73 4.69 -8.61
C ASP A 189 -3.06 5.18 -10.02
N THR A 190 -4.01 4.54 -10.69
CA THR A 190 -4.38 4.85 -12.09
C THR A 190 -5.83 5.33 -12.16
N ILE A 191 -6.05 6.52 -12.69
CA ILE A 191 -7.35 7.19 -12.73
C ILE A 191 -7.65 7.66 -14.15
N ASN A 192 -8.82 7.32 -14.70
CA ASN A 192 -9.28 7.78 -16.01
C ASN A 192 -8.26 7.58 -17.14
N SER A 193 -7.49 6.48 -17.11
CA SER A 193 -6.34 6.28 -18.01
C SER A 193 -6.47 4.98 -18.80
N ARG A 194 -5.75 4.89 -19.93
CA ARG A 194 -5.86 3.74 -20.84
C ARG A 194 -4.55 3.32 -21.49
N GLU A 195 -4.47 2.10 -21.99
CA GLU A 195 -3.28 1.58 -22.69
C GLU A 195 -2.01 1.63 -21.81
N ILE A 196 -2.16 1.41 -20.51
CA ILE A 196 -1.05 1.33 -19.55
C ILE A 196 -0.55 -0.12 -19.49
N LYS A 197 0.76 -0.30 -19.63
CA LYS A 197 1.41 -1.61 -19.65
C LYS A 197 2.42 -1.72 -18.52
N PHE A 198 2.26 -2.74 -17.69
CA PHE A 198 3.18 -3.11 -16.62
C PHE A 198 3.86 -4.43 -16.98
N TYR A 199 5.20 -4.44 -17.00
CA TYR A 199 6.00 -5.62 -17.25
C TYR A 199 7.05 -5.79 -16.15
N ASN A 200 7.33 -7.03 -15.71
CA ASN A 200 8.36 -7.35 -14.70
C ASN A 200 8.33 -6.48 -13.42
N CYS A 201 7.17 -5.95 -13.04
CA CYS A 201 7.05 -5.07 -11.89
C CYS A 201 6.80 -5.88 -10.61
N SER A 202 7.27 -5.37 -9.46
CA SER A 202 6.95 -5.92 -8.15
C SER A 202 6.27 -4.90 -7.26
N ALA A 203 5.17 -5.28 -6.62
CA ALA A 203 4.49 -4.46 -5.61
C ALA A 203 4.27 -5.26 -4.32
N HIS A 204 4.98 -4.92 -3.24
CA HIS A 204 4.90 -5.64 -1.98
C HIS A 204 4.85 -4.74 -0.75
N THR A 205 4.29 -5.20 0.36
CA THR A 205 4.21 -4.43 1.62
C THR A 205 3.54 -3.05 1.47
N ASN A 206 2.75 -2.85 0.42
CA ASN A 206 1.94 -1.65 0.25
C ASN A 206 0.59 -1.85 0.94
N GLY A 207 -0.16 -0.76 1.11
CA GLY A 207 -1.60 -0.85 1.36
C GLY A 207 -2.30 -1.54 0.18
N ILE A 208 -2.28 -0.87 -0.97
CA ILE A 208 -2.70 -1.47 -2.26
C ILE A 208 -1.49 -1.52 -3.20
N GLY A 209 -1.27 -2.68 -3.82
CA GLY A 209 -0.26 -2.82 -4.87
C GLY A 209 -0.59 -1.91 -6.05
N PHE A 210 -1.59 -2.31 -6.86
CA PHE A 210 -2.08 -1.51 -7.99
C PHE A 210 -3.58 -1.20 -7.85
N PHE A 211 -3.94 0.07 -7.90
CA PHE A 211 -5.30 0.57 -7.88
C PHE A 211 -5.66 1.22 -9.21
N PHE A 212 -6.77 0.78 -9.82
CA PHE A 212 -7.31 1.33 -11.05
C PHE A 212 -8.74 1.82 -10.82
N TYR A 213 -8.99 3.06 -11.22
CA TYR A 213 -10.28 3.71 -11.16
C TYR A 213 -10.67 4.24 -12.54
N ASN A 214 -11.84 3.83 -13.04
CA ASN A 214 -12.42 4.30 -14.30
C ASN A 214 -11.43 4.24 -15.49
N SER A 215 -10.68 3.14 -15.60
CA SER A 215 -9.55 3.00 -16.52
C SER A 215 -9.73 1.78 -17.43
N SER A 216 -9.21 1.83 -18.66
CA SER A 216 -9.45 0.79 -19.67
C SER A 216 -8.21 0.33 -20.43
N ASP A 217 -8.29 -0.83 -21.09
CA ASP A 217 -7.26 -1.29 -22.04
C ASP A 217 -5.85 -1.44 -21.41
N ASN A 218 -5.78 -1.79 -20.12
CA ASN A 218 -4.53 -1.89 -19.38
C ASN A 218 -4.06 -3.34 -19.26
N TYR A 219 -2.74 -3.52 -19.23
CA TYR A 219 -2.09 -4.82 -19.31
C TYR A 219 -1.06 -4.98 -18.19
N ILE A 220 -1.19 -6.03 -17.39
CA ILE A 220 -0.29 -6.38 -16.30
C ILE A 220 0.28 -7.76 -16.61
N ASP A 221 1.59 -7.84 -16.83
CA ASP A 221 2.23 -9.04 -17.37
C ASP A 221 3.56 -9.34 -16.68
N HIS A 222 3.81 -10.61 -16.35
CA HIS A 222 5.03 -11.04 -15.64
C HIS A 222 5.31 -10.23 -14.36
N CYS A 223 4.27 -9.83 -13.63
CA CYS A 223 4.39 -9.02 -12.41
C CYS A 223 4.23 -9.85 -11.13
N ALA A 224 4.75 -9.34 -10.01
CA ALA A 224 4.62 -9.95 -8.69
C ALA A 224 4.02 -8.97 -7.67
N LEU A 225 2.78 -9.24 -7.24
CA LEU A 225 2.08 -8.48 -6.21
C LEU A 225 1.87 -9.36 -4.98
N TYR A 226 2.60 -9.08 -3.90
CA TYR A 226 2.63 -9.98 -2.74
C TYR A 226 2.86 -9.31 -1.40
N ASN A 227 2.40 -9.92 -0.31
CA ASN A 227 2.54 -9.39 1.05
C ASN A 227 2.05 -7.94 1.19
N ASN A 228 1.03 -7.55 0.42
CA ASN A 228 0.34 -6.28 0.62
C ASN A 228 -0.73 -6.46 1.72
N ASN A 229 -1.19 -5.35 2.29
CA ASN A 229 -2.05 -5.30 3.47
C ASN A 229 -3.23 -6.30 3.43
N ASP A 230 -3.51 -6.91 4.59
CA ASP A 230 -4.51 -7.97 4.81
C ASP A 230 -5.98 -7.52 4.57
N ASN A 231 -6.36 -6.28 4.89
CA ASN A 231 -7.69 -5.75 4.58
C ASN A 231 -7.77 -5.05 3.21
N GLN A 232 -6.62 -4.82 2.57
CA GLN A 232 -6.46 -4.26 1.22
C GLN A 232 -5.89 -5.32 0.27
N GLY A 233 -4.83 -5.07 -0.51
CA GLY A 233 -4.18 -6.17 -1.23
C GLY A 233 -3.50 -5.84 -2.56
N GLY A 234 -3.58 -6.79 -3.50
CA GLY A 234 -2.80 -6.81 -4.74
C GLY A 234 -3.32 -5.83 -5.79
N ILE A 235 -4.39 -6.21 -6.51
CA ILE A 235 -4.96 -5.40 -7.60
C ILE A 235 -6.41 -5.06 -7.30
N PHE A 236 -6.76 -3.78 -7.37
CA PHE A 236 -8.11 -3.27 -7.17
C PHE A 236 -8.56 -2.57 -8.46
N LEU A 237 -9.67 -3.03 -9.05
CA LEU A 237 -10.25 -2.52 -10.28
C LEU A 237 -11.66 -1.98 -9.98
N GLN A 238 -11.86 -0.68 -10.14
CA GLN A 238 -13.15 -0.02 -9.93
C GLN A 238 -13.57 0.70 -11.21
N TYR A 239 -14.74 0.34 -11.74
CA TYR A 239 -15.27 0.91 -12.99
C TYR A 239 -14.33 0.72 -14.19
N CYS A 240 -13.56 -0.37 -14.22
CA CYS A 240 -12.58 -0.65 -15.26
C CYS A 240 -13.17 -1.46 -16.42
N ASN A 241 -12.53 -1.36 -17.58
CA ASN A 241 -12.92 -2.10 -18.77
C ASN A 241 -11.70 -2.67 -19.50
N ASN A 242 -11.78 -3.89 -20.03
CA ASN A 242 -10.71 -4.46 -20.85
C ASN A 242 -9.34 -4.46 -20.14
N ILE A 243 -9.26 -5.12 -18.98
CA ILE A 243 -8.01 -5.26 -18.21
C ILE A 243 -7.52 -6.69 -18.35
N LYS A 244 -6.24 -6.86 -18.66
CA LYS A 244 -5.62 -8.18 -18.75
C LYS A 244 -4.48 -8.34 -17.75
N ILE A 245 -4.60 -9.35 -16.91
CA ILE A 245 -3.60 -9.79 -15.94
C ILE A 245 -3.07 -11.14 -16.43
N ASN A 246 -1.80 -11.20 -16.79
CA ASN A 246 -1.20 -12.39 -17.40
C ASN A 246 0.12 -12.78 -16.73
N ASP A 247 0.37 -14.09 -16.61
CA ASP A 247 1.61 -14.68 -16.11
C ASP A 247 2.18 -14.01 -14.84
N SER A 248 1.31 -13.69 -13.87
CA SER A 248 1.66 -12.88 -12.69
C SER A 248 1.42 -13.62 -11.37
N PHE A 249 2.22 -13.29 -10.35
CA PHE A 249 2.01 -13.74 -8.98
C PHE A 249 1.14 -12.74 -8.20
N LEU A 250 0.05 -13.21 -7.61
CA LEU A 250 -0.79 -12.51 -6.65
C LEU A 250 -0.83 -13.34 -5.36
N LYS A 251 0.19 -13.16 -4.53
CA LYS A 251 0.49 -14.05 -3.41
C LYS A 251 0.35 -13.34 -2.08
N HIS A 252 -0.39 -13.91 -1.13
CA HIS A 252 -0.42 -13.40 0.25
C HIS A 252 -0.80 -11.91 0.34
N ASN A 253 -1.92 -11.56 -0.27
CA ASN A 253 -2.55 -10.26 -0.11
C ASN A 253 -3.88 -10.46 0.60
N GLY A 254 -4.46 -9.38 1.14
CA GLY A 254 -5.86 -9.36 1.54
C GLY A 254 -6.79 -9.90 0.46
N PHE A 255 -6.89 -9.11 -0.60
CA PHE A 255 -7.47 -9.49 -1.87
C PHE A 255 -6.37 -9.68 -2.91
N GLY A 256 -6.39 -10.80 -3.65
CA GLY A 256 -5.52 -10.97 -4.80
C GLY A 256 -5.91 -9.99 -5.91
N VAL A 257 -7.13 -10.15 -6.44
CA VAL A 257 -7.77 -9.21 -7.36
C VAL A 257 -9.19 -8.89 -6.88
N ARG A 258 -9.50 -7.61 -6.66
CA ARG A 258 -10.83 -7.11 -6.34
C ARG A 258 -11.40 -6.32 -7.52
N ILE A 259 -12.52 -6.77 -8.05
CA ILE A 259 -13.15 -6.26 -9.28
C ILE A 259 -14.54 -5.74 -8.94
N GLU A 260 -14.76 -4.44 -9.13
CA GLU A 260 -16.01 -3.77 -8.77
C GLU A 260 -16.54 -2.96 -9.95
N ASN A 261 -17.81 -3.19 -10.30
CA ASN A 261 -18.52 -2.49 -11.39
C ASN A 261 -17.72 -2.45 -12.70
N SER A 262 -16.99 -3.52 -13.01
CA SER A 262 -16.02 -3.59 -14.11
C SER A 262 -16.40 -4.66 -15.13
N SER A 263 -15.82 -4.59 -16.32
CA SER A 263 -16.14 -5.52 -17.39
C SER A 263 -14.96 -5.90 -18.26
N PHE A 264 -15.05 -7.07 -18.92
CA PHE A 264 -14.00 -7.57 -19.82
C PHE A 264 -12.65 -7.67 -19.11
N ILE A 265 -12.60 -8.46 -18.04
CA ILE A 265 -11.38 -8.64 -17.24
C ILE A 265 -10.87 -10.06 -17.46
N ASP A 266 -9.64 -10.18 -17.96
CA ASP A 266 -9.00 -11.46 -18.22
C ASP A 266 -7.85 -11.70 -17.23
N ILE A 267 -7.91 -12.81 -16.48
CA ILE A 267 -6.83 -13.27 -15.59
C ILE A 267 -6.34 -14.60 -16.13
N ILE A 268 -5.10 -14.65 -16.62
CA ILE A 268 -4.58 -15.80 -17.38
C ILE A 268 -3.18 -16.20 -16.88
N TYR A 269 -2.89 -17.50 -16.84
CA TYR A 269 -1.56 -18.05 -16.50
C TYR A 269 -0.98 -17.56 -15.17
N SER A 270 -1.83 -17.10 -14.24
CA SER A 270 -1.41 -16.42 -13.03
C SER A 270 -1.53 -17.31 -11.80
N ASN A 271 -0.73 -17.03 -10.78
CA ASN A 271 -0.76 -17.71 -9.48
C ASN A 271 -1.44 -16.81 -8.46
N LEU A 272 -2.60 -17.24 -7.95
CA LEU A 272 -3.35 -16.54 -6.92
C LEU A 272 -3.39 -17.40 -5.66
N THR A 273 -2.38 -17.23 -4.80
CA THR A 273 -2.12 -18.17 -3.70
C THR A 273 -1.98 -17.48 -2.36
N TRP A 274 -2.42 -18.14 -1.29
CA TRP A 274 -2.26 -17.63 0.09
C TRP A 274 -2.92 -16.29 0.36
N ASN A 275 -3.83 -15.81 -0.49
CA ASN A 275 -4.57 -14.59 -0.20
C ASN A 275 -5.50 -14.83 0.99
N THR A 276 -5.53 -13.89 1.92
CA THR A 276 -6.10 -14.08 3.25
C THR A 276 -7.63 -14.01 3.21
N HIS A 277 -8.19 -12.97 2.59
CA HIS A 277 -9.63 -12.80 2.43
C HIS A 277 -10.12 -13.50 1.17
N THR A 278 -9.67 -13.08 -0.01
CA THR A 278 -10.18 -13.65 -1.27
C THR A 278 -9.15 -13.55 -2.39
N ALA A 279 -8.91 -14.64 -3.12
CA ALA A 279 -8.01 -14.60 -4.27
C ALA A 279 -8.57 -13.73 -5.40
N ILE A 280 -9.86 -13.89 -5.74
CA ILE A 280 -10.58 -13.09 -6.74
C ILE A 280 -11.96 -12.73 -6.22
N MET A 281 -12.28 -11.43 -6.14
CA MET A 281 -13.61 -10.93 -5.82
C MET A 281 -14.21 -10.18 -7.03
N ALA A 282 -15.47 -10.45 -7.37
CA ALA A 282 -16.21 -9.73 -8.40
C ALA A 282 -17.56 -9.24 -7.87
N ASP A 283 -17.78 -7.92 -7.86
CA ASP A 283 -19.06 -7.30 -7.47
C ASP A 283 -19.60 -6.42 -8.60
N GLY A 284 -20.87 -6.64 -8.97
CA GLY A 284 -21.55 -5.88 -10.03
C GLY A 284 -20.84 -5.90 -11.39
N SER A 285 -20.09 -6.97 -11.69
CA SER A 285 -19.13 -7.03 -12.79
C SER A 285 -19.48 -8.12 -13.80
N HIS A 286 -19.17 -7.93 -15.09
CA HIS A 286 -19.52 -8.90 -16.14
C HIS A 286 -18.38 -9.17 -17.12
N ASP A 287 -18.46 -10.29 -17.85
CA ASP A 287 -17.41 -10.71 -18.79
C ASP A 287 -16.02 -10.85 -18.12
N ILE A 288 -15.99 -11.48 -16.94
CA ILE A 288 -14.76 -11.76 -16.20
C ILE A 288 -14.30 -13.19 -16.53
N ASN A 289 -13.15 -13.33 -17.18
CA ASN A 289 -12.60 -14.62 -17.59
C ASN A 289 -11.32 -14.96 -16.83
N ILE A 290 -11.29 -16.13 -16.21
CA ILE A 290 -10.14 -16.64 -15.48
C ILE A 290 -9.73 -17.95 -16.14
N SER A 291 -8.51 -18.05 -16.65
CA SER A 291 -8.10 -19.27 -17.34
C SER A 291 -6.64 -19.67 -17.14
N SER A 292 -6.40 -20.97 -17.11
CA SER A 292 -5.06 -21.55 -16.93
C SER A 292 -4.31 -20.98 -15.70
N CYS A 293 -5.02 -20.64 -14.62
CA CYS A 293 -4.44 -20.10 -13.38
C CYS A 293 -4.29 -21.19 -12.31
N GLU A 294 -3.34 -20.97 -11.40
CA GLU A 294 -3.16 -21.73 -10.17
C GLU A 294 -3.76 -20.93 -9.01
N ILE A 295 -4.93 -21.34 -8.51
CA ILE A 295 -5.70 -20.61 -7.50
C ILE A 295 -5.83 -21.48 -6.25
N THR A 296 -4.79 -21.46 -5.42
CA THR A 296 -4.64 -22.45 -4.35
C THR A 296 -4.21 -21.90 -3.01
N ARG A 297 -4.56 -22.61 -1.93
CA ARG A 297 -4.17 -22.29 -0.56
C ARG A 297 -4.61 -20.89 -0.09
N ASN A 298 -5.73 -20.36 -0.59
CA ASN A 298 -6.27 -19.09 -0.11
C ASN A 298 -7.07 -19.32 1.19
N LEU A 299 -6.93 -18.45 2.19
CA LEU A 299 -7.39 -18.75 3.55
C LEU A 299 -8.92 -18.81 3.67
N ARG A 300 -9.67 -17.92 2.99
CA ARG A 300 -11.15 -17.96 3.01
C ARG A 300 -11.75 -18.35 1.67
N PHE A 301 -11.55 -17.58 0.61
CA PHE A 301 -12.19 -17.83 -0.70
C PHE A 301 -11.19 -17.82 -1.85
N SER A 302 -11.25 -18.81 -2.75
CA SER A 302 -10.59 -18.68 -4.06
C SER A 302 -11.32 -17.66 -4.94
N PHE A 303 -12.66 -17.67 -4.90
CA PHE A 303 -13.50 -16.79 -5.68
C PHE A 303 -14.77 -16.43 -4.90
N MET A 304 -15.04 -15.13 -4.81
CA MET A 304 -16.30 -14.58 -4.31
C MET A 304 -16.96 -13.72 -5.37
N SER A 305 -18.28 -13.85 -5.55
CA SER A 305 -19.02 -12.99 -6.47
C SER A 305 -20.36 -12.52 -5.94
N ASP A 306 -20.72 -11.29 -6.29
CA ASP A 306 -22.02 -10.67 -6.07
C ASP A 306 -22.49 -10.00 -7.39
N ARG A 307 -23.71 -10.28 -7.82
CA ARG A 307 -24.34 -9.72 -9.05
C ARG A 307 -23.42 -9.71 -10.28
N SER A 308 -22.68 -10.80 -10.50
CA SER A 308 -21.61 -10.84 -11.50
C SER A 308 -21.71 -12.00 -12.50
N ILE A 309 -21.12 -11.83 -13.69
CA ILE A 309 -21.06 -12.83 -14.77
C ILE A 309 -19.60 -13.21 -15.04
N THR A 310 -19.27 -14.49 -14.80
CA THR A 310 -17.88 -14.96 -14.81
C THR A 310 -17.68 -16.31 -15.52
N SER A 311 -16.46 -16.56 -15.98
CA SER A 311 -16.04 -17.78 -16.64
C SER A 311 -14.69 -18.26 -16.10
N PHE A 312 -14.59 -19.53 -15.74
CA PHE A 312 -13.37 -20.20 -15.30
C PHE A 312 -13.08 -21.38 -16.22
N TYR A 313 -11.89 -21.45 -16.79
CA TYR A 313 -11.51 -22.52 -17.72
C TYR A 313 -10.07 -23.01 -17.53
N LYS A 314 -9.87 -24.34 -17.42
CA LYS A 314 -8.54 -24.97 -17.29
C LYS A 314 -7.70 -24.48 -16.10
N ASN A 315 -8.33 -24.02 -15.03
CA ASN A 315 -7.62 -23.63 -13.81
C ASN A 315 -7.40 -24.83 -12.87
N ASN A 316 -6.40 -24.73 -12.00
CA ASN A 316 -6.29 -25.53 -10.79
C ASN A 316 -6.85 -24.72 -9.63
N ILE A 317 -7.94 -25.18 -9.02
CA ILE A 317 -8.64 -24.46 -7.96
C ILE A 317 -8.76 -25.40 -6.77
N HIS A 318 -7.91 -25.25 -5.77
CA HIS A 318 -8.00 -26.09 -4.59
C HIS A 318 -7.32 -25.60 -3.31
N SER A 319 -7.58 -26.31 -2.22
CA SER A 319 -6.93 -26.08 -0.92
C SER A 319 -7.27 -24.73 -0.28
N SER A 320 -8.38 -24.13 -0.68
CA SER A 320 -8.95 -22.97 0.02
C SER A 320 -10.05 -23.43 0.97
N LEU A 321 -10.43 -22.58 1.94
CA LEU A 321 -11.58 -22.89 2.77
C LEU A 321 -12.82 -23.05 1.86
N PHE A 322 -13.19 -22.05 1.08
CA PHE A 322 -14.13 -22.22 -0.04
C PHE A 322 -13.40 -21.98 -1.34
N ALA A 323 -13.63 -22.84 -2.33
CA ALA A 323 -13.28 -22.41 -3.68
C ALA A 323 -14.19 -21.26 -4.05
N PHE A 324 -15.51 -21.47 -4.07
CA PHE A 324 -16.44 -20.52 -4.67
C PHE A 324 -17.55 -20.12 -3.69
N TYR A 325 -17.83 -18.81 -3.61
CA TYR A 325 -18.99 -18.24 -2.91
C TYR A 325 -19.71 -17.22 -3.79
N LEU A 326 -20.92 -17.54 -4.25
CA LEU A 326 -21.66 -16.72 -5.23
C LEU A 326 -23.00 -16.23 -4.70
N ILE A 327 -23.33 -14.97 -4.97
CA ILE A 327 -24.62 -14.34 -4.69
C ILE A 327 -25.12 -13.68 -5.98
N ASP A 328 -26.36 -13.95 -6.37
CA ASP A 328 -27.02 -13.33 -7.53
C ASP A 328 -26.18 -13.34 -8.83
N SER A 329 -25.35 -14.38 -9.00
CA SER A 329 -24.30 -14.42 -10.03
C SER A 329 -24.49 -15.57 -11.03
N THR A 330 -23.88 -15.45 -12.20
CA THR A 330 -23.76 -16.53 -13.19
C THR A 330 -22.30 -16.89 -13.41
N CYS A 331 -21.95 -18.17 -13.30
CA CYS A 331 -20.59 -18.64 -13.48
C CYS A 331 -20.51 -19.93 -14.31
N ASN A 332 -19.71 -19.92 -15.38
CA ASN A 332 -19.33 -21.14 -16.10
C ASN A 332 -17.94 -21.58 -15.64
N ALA A 333 -17.85 -22.64 -14.84
CA ALA A 333 -16.60 -23.16 -14.27
C ALA A 333 -16.32 -24.62 -14.70
N ARG A 334 -16.67 -24.97 -15.93
CA ARG A 334 -16.37 -26.29 -16.51
C ARG A 334 -14.89 -26.41 -16.84
N TYR A 335 -14.39 -27.65 -16.83
CA TYR A 335 -13.04 -28.04 -17.20
C TYR A 335 -11.93 -27.52 -16.28
N ASN A 336 -12.26 -27.09 -15.07
CA ASN A 336 -11.29 -26.81 -14.02
C ASN A 336 -10.97 -28.07 -13.21
N TRP A 337 -9.77 -28.13 -12.63
CA TRP A 337 -9.39 -29.12 -11.63
C TRP A 337 -9.72 -28.60 -10.24
N TRP A 338 -10.39 -29.42 -9.43
CA TRP A 338 -10.91 -29.04 -8.10
C TRP A 338 -10.22 -29.78 -6.96
N GLY A 339 -8.94 -30.11 -7.14
CA GLY A 339 -8.15 -30.89 -6.18
C GLY A 339 -8.54 -32.37 -6.06
N SER A 340 -9.57 -32.83 -6.78
CA SER A 340 -10.14 -34.19 -6.66
C SER A 340 -10.79 -34.68 -7.95
N LEU A 341 -10.63 -35.98 -8.24
CA LEU A 341 -11.29 -36.66 -9.36
C LEU A 341 -12.83 -36.59 -9.27
N LEU A 342 -13.35 -36.43 -8.05
CA LEU A 342 -14.77 -36.35 -7.77
C LEU A 342 -15.33 -34.93 -7.92
N GLY A 343 -14.48 -33.96 -8.27
CA GLY A 343 -14.87 -32.57 -8.44
C GLY A 343 -15.14 -31.86 -7.11
N PRO A 344 -15.74 -30.66 -7.19
CA PRO A 344 -16.05 -29.85 -6.01
C PRO A 344 -17.21 -30.45 -5.20
N SER A 345 -17.33 -30.03 -3.94
CA SER A 345 -18.40 -30.44 -3.05
C SER A 345 -19.28 -29.26 -2.62
N LEU A 346 -20.55 -29.55 -2.36
CA LEU A 346 -21.49 -28.63 -1.70
C LEU A 346 -21.43 -28.72 -0.17
N LEU A 347 -20.72 -29.72 0.38
CA LEU A 347 -20.60 -29.97 1.81
C LEU A 347 -19.14 -29.90 2.26
N GLU A 348 -18.91 -29.67 3.55
CA GLU A 348 -17.56 -29.58 4.09
C GLU A 348 -16.91 -30.96 4.29
N TYR A 349 -16.16 -31.42 3.28
CA TYR A 349 -15.29 -32.59 3.36
C TYR A 349 -13.81 -32.19 3.36
N LYS A 350 -12.96 -32.93 4.08
CA LYS A 350 -11.54 -32.57 4.27
C LYS A 350 -10.72 -32.45 2.97
N ASN A 351 -11.10 -33.16 1.91
CA ASN A 351 -10.27 -33.32 0.71
C ASN A 351 -11.01 -32.89 -0.58
N ARG A 352 -11.96 -31.94 -0.49
CA ARG A 352 -12.68 -31.42 -1.67
C ARG A 352 -12.98 -29.95 -1.49
N ASP A 353 -12.79 -29.19 -2.56
CA ASP A 353 -13.12 -27.77 -2.54
C ASP A 353 -14.61 -27.52 -2.47
N ARG A 354 -14.95 -26.51 -1.69
CA ARG A 354 -16.34 -26.16 -1.40
C ARG A 354 -16.86 -25.11 -2.36
N ILE A 355 -18.08 -25.32 -2.80
CA ILE A 355 -18.86 -24.35 -3.54
C ILE A 355 -20.13 -24.06 -2.75
N ARG A 356 -20.41 -22.78 -2.55
CA ARG A 356 -21.68 -22.31 -1.98
C ARG A 356 -22.22 -21.18 -2.83
N TYR A 357 -23.54 -21.17 -3.04
CA TYR A 357 -24.17 -20.13 -3.84
C TYR A 357 -25.60 -19.85 -3.40
N SER A 358 -26.08 -18.63 -3.65
CA SER A 358 -27.45 -18.18 -3.41
C SER A 358 -27.96 -17.41 -4.63
N HIS A 359 -29.19 -17.72 -5.07
CA HIS A 359 -29.81 -17.12 -6.26
C HIS A 359 -28.91 -17.06 -7.52
N SER A 360 -27.98 -18.01 -7.63
CA SER A 360 -26.94 -18.01 -8.66
C SER A 360 -27.05 -19.24 -9.56
N LYS A 361 -26.51 -19.14 -10.79
CA LYS A 361 -26.38 -20.25 -11.75
C LYS A 361 -24.91 -20.60 -11.92
N ILE A 362 -24.54 -21.83 -11.60
CA ILE A 362 -23.17 -22.32 -11.76
C ILE A 362 -23.10 -23.62 -12.55
N HIS A 363 -22.21 -23.66 -13.53
CA HIS A 363 -21.92 -24.87 -14.33
C HIS A 363 -20.51 -25.37 -14.03
N VAL A 364 -20.39 -26.46 -13.28
CA VAL A 364 -19.07 -27.05 -12.94
C VAL A 364 -18.75 -28.33 -13.71
N TYR A 365 -19.77 -29.03 -14.22
CA TYR A 365 -19.59 -30.28 -14.97
C TYR A 365 -19.64 -30.05 -16.49
N PRO A 366 -18.77 -30.72 -17.28
CA PRO A 366 -17.68 -31.59 -16.84
C PRO A 366 -16.53 -30.81 -16.18
N TRP A 367 -15.97 -31.35 -15.10
CA TRP A 367 -14.71 -30.89 -14.50
C TRP A 367 -13.54 -31.74 -15.00
N SER A 368 -12.31 -31.28 -14.80
CA SER A 368 -11.11 -32.07 -15.15
C SER A 368 -10.86 -33.18 -14.13
N PHE A 369 -10.39 -34.34 -14.56
CA PHE A 369 -9.98 -35.43 -13.66
C PHE A 369 -8.51 -35.38 -13.24
N THR A 370 -7.73 -34.47 -13.83
CA THR A 370 -6.31 -34.27 -13.52
C THR A 370 -5.98 -32.79 -13.41
N PRO A 371 -4.94 -32.41 -12.64
CA PRO A 371 -4.42 -31.06 -12.63
C PRO A 371 -4.02 -30.60 -14.04
N ASN A 372 -4.23 -29.33 -14.34
CA ASN A 372 -3.63 -28.70 -15.52
C ASN A 372 -2.17 -28.36 -15.20
N ILE A 373 -1.23 -29.05 -15.85
CA ILE A 373 0.23 -28.82 -15.67
C ILE A 373 0.69 -27.48 -16.27
N ASP A 374 -0.06 -26.94 -17.22
CA ASP A 374 0.21 -25.67 -17.88
C ASP A 374 -0.40 -24.49 -17.12
N ALA A 375 -1.18 -24.74 -16.06
CA ALA A 375 -1.76 -23.68 -15.26
C ALA A 375 -0.69 -22.96 -14.43
N GLY A 376 -0.95 -21.68 -14.19
CA GLY A 376 -0.10 -20.82 -13.39
C GLY A 376 1.21 -20.41 -14.06
N VAL A 377 1.95 -19.62 -13.32
CA VAL A 377 3.20 -18.99 -13.69
C VAL A 377 4.32 -20.02 -13.87
N LYS A 378 5.20 -19.78 -14.86
CA LYS A 378 6.35 -20.66 -15.16
C LYS A 378 7.72 -20.10 -14.74
N TRP A 379 7.77 -18.86 -14.25
CA TRP A 379 8.95 -18.25 -13.66
C TRP A 379 8.91 -18.29 -12.12
N HIS A 380 10.05 -17.98 -11.48
CA HIS A 380 10.18 -18.03 -10.03
C HIS A 380 10.10 -16.64 -9.42
N LEU A 381 9.25 -16.48 -8.39
CA LEU A 381 9.21 -15.27 -7.59
C LEU A 381 10.54 -15.08 -6.85
N ILE A 382 11.17 -13.92 -7.05
CA ILE A 382 12.30 -13.45 -6.24
C ILE A 382 11.74 -12.36 -5.31
N GLU A 383 11.57 -12.71 -4.03
CA GLU A 383 11.10 -11.77 -3.01
C GLU A 383 12.18 -10.70 -2.75
N GLN A 384 11.75 -9.45 -2.74
CA GLN A 384 12.59 -8.28 -2.54
C GLN A 384 12.71 -7.98 -1.04
N PRO A 385 13.83 -7.40 -0.58
CA PRO A 385 14.00 -7.07 0.83
C PRO A 385 13.00 -5.98 1.26
N ILE A 386 12.53 -6.08 2.51
CA ILE A 386 11.74 -5.01 3.13
C ILE A 386 12.67 -3.84 3.43
N ILE A 387 12.31 -2.66 2.92
CA ILE A 387 13.08 -1.43 3.17
C ILE A 387 12.61 -0.84 4.50
N GLN A 388 13.51 -0.81 5.47
CA GLN A 388 13.29 -0.09 6.73
C GLN A 388 13.53 1.40 6.50
N THR A 389 12.62 2.26 6.96
CA THR A 389 12.85 3.71 6.95
C THR A 389 13.22 4.21 8.34
N PRO A 390 14.17 5.16 8.44
CA PRO A 390 14.54 5.73 9.72
C PRO A 390 13.34 6.43 10.39
N LEU A 391 13.18 6.11 11.68
CA LEU A 391 12.16 6.66 12.59
C LEU A 391 12.37 8.16 12.86
N ASN A 392 11.39 8.74 13.54
CA ASN A 392 11.21 10.17 13.76
C ASN A 392 12.47 10.90 14.27
N ASN A 393 12.67 12.12 13.79
CA ASN A 393 13.74 13.00 14.24
C ASN A 393 13.20 13.99 15.27
N ILE A 394 12.78 13.47 16.43
CA ILE A 394 12.35 14.30 17.56
C ILE A 394 13.57 15.02 18.12
N LYS A 395 13.44 16.32 18.35
CA LYS A 395 14.49 17.15 18.95
C LYS A 395 13.88 18.09 19.98
N PHE A 396 14.48 18.08 21.16
CA PHE A 396 14.11 18.96 22.26
C PHE A 396 14.96 20.23 22.24
N LYS A 397 14.44 21.34 22.77
CA LYS A 397 15.16 22.64 22.86
C LYS A 397 15.75 22.88 24.24
N GLU A 398 15.28 22.10 25.20
CA GLU A 398 15.68 22.08 26.59
C GLU A 398 17.14 21.62 26.73
N ILE A 399 17.70 21.82 27.93
CA ILE A 399 19.08 21.43 28.21
C ILE A 399 19.17 19.92 28.27
N ASP A 400 20.11 19.37 27.50
CA ASP A 400 20.56 17.98 27.47
C ASP A 400 22.08 18.04 27.69
N SER A 401 22.55 17.60 28.85
CA SER A 401 23.91 17.87 29.33
C SER A 401 24.94 16.83 28.89
N ASP A 402 24.52 15.63 28.50
CA ASP A 402 25.37 14.57 27.95
C ASP A 402 25.12 14.28 26.46
N ASN A 403 24.13 14.94 25.85
CA ASN A 403 23.76 14.90 24.44
C ASN A 403 23.29 13.52 23.97
N ASP A 404 22.50 12.83 24.80
CA ASP A 404 21.95 11.53 24.48
C ASP A 404 20.55 11.58 23.82
N GLY A 405 19.95 12.78 23.76
CA GLY A 405 18.76 13.07 22.98
C GLY A 405 17.48 13.28 23.79
N VAL A 406 17.53 13.20 25.12
CA VAL A 406 16.43 13.62 26.01
C VAL A 406 16.87 14.76 26.94
N PRO A 407 15.95 15.62 27.43
CA PRO A 407 16.31 16.70 28.34
C PRO A 407 16.60 16.24 29.78
N ASN A 408 17.47 16.96 30.46
CA ASN A 408 17.81 16.75 31.88
C ASN A 408 16.58 16.60 32.79
N TRP A 409 15.52 17.40 32.57
CA TRP A 409 14.34 17.37 33.43
C TRP A 409 13.57 16.05 33.32
N TRP A 410 13.57 15.45 32.12
CA TRP A 410 12.87 14.20 31.85
C TRP A 410 13.63 13.03 32.48
N GLU A 411 14.96 13.05 32.35
CA GLU A 411 15.83 12.10 33.03
C GLU A 411 15.67 12.15 34.55
N GLU A 412 15.71 13.34 35.16
CA GLU A 412 15.49 13.53 36.60
C GLU A 412 14.11 13.02 37.04
N LYS A 413 13.06 13.23 36.24
CA LYS A 413 11.71 12.75 36.51
C LYS A 413 11.65 11.22 36.57
N TRP A 414 12.34 10.55 35.67
CA TRP A 414 12.27 9.08 35.50
C TRP A 414 13.44 8.32 36.13
N GLY A 415 14.38 9.02 36.77
CA GLY A 415 15.47 8.43 37.54
C GLY A 415 16.73 8.09 36.74
N TYR A 416 16.88 8.65 35.55
CA TYR A 416 18.13 8.64 34.78
C TYR A 416 19.09 9.74 35.31
N ASN A 417 20.36 9.71 34.91
CA ASN A 417 21.36 10.66 35.37
C ASN A 417 21.73 11.63 34.24
N PRO A 418 21.38 12.94 34.34
CA PRO A 418 21.58 13.93 33.26
C PRO A 418 23.01 14.22 32.81
N TYR A 419 23.99 13.50 33.34
CA TYR A 419 25.41 13.69 33.03
C TYR A 419 26.07 12.37 32.58
N ILE A 420 25.29 11.31 32.35
CA ILE A 420 25.73 10.01 31.90
C ILE A 420 24.86 9.58 30.72
N TRP A 421 25.46 9.60 29.54
CA TRP A 421 24.83 9.17 28.29
C TRP A 421 24.16 7.79 28.41
N ASP A 422 22.88 7.72 28.06
CA ASP A 422 22.07 6.51 27.92
C ASP A 422 21.54 6.37 26.47
N ASP A 423 21.31 5.15 25.98
CA ASP A 423 20.81 4.95 24.61
C ASP A 423 19.29 5.14 24.50
N HIS A 424 18.78 6.31 24.89
CA HIS A 424 17.34 6.63 24.94
C HIS A 424 16.59 6.37 23.63
N ARG A 425 17.30 6.37 22.50
CA ARG A 425 16.73 6.05 21.18
C ARG A 425 16.31 4.60 21.02
N HIS A 426 16.94 3.69 21.75
CA HIS A 426 16.67 2.24 21.68
C HIS A 426 16.19 1.65 23.01
N LEU A 427 16.05 2.49 24.05
CA LEU A 427 15.46 2.10 25.32
C LEU A 427 13.93 2.22 25.25
N ASP A 428 13.27 1.07 25.35
CA ASP A 428 11.83 0.89 25.53
C ASP A 428 11.66 -0.07 26.74
N PRO A 429 11.62 0.46 27.98
CA PRO A 429 11.67 -0.38 29.18
C PRO A 429 10.43 -1.26 29.41
N ASP A 430 9.24 -0.86 28.94
CA ASP A 430 7.98 -1.58 29.15
C ASP A 430 7.49 -2.39 27.93
N ASN A 431 8.18 -2.23 26.79
CA ASN A 431 7.94 -2.92 25.52
C ASN A 431 6.55 -2.64 24.96
N ASP A 432 6.13 -1.37 24.95
CA ASP A 432 4.95 -0.91 24.23
C ASP A 432 5.26 -0.39 22.81
N GLY A 433 6.54 -0.31 22.45
CA GLY A 433 6.99 0.19 21.16
C GLY A 433 7.40 1.66 21.16
N LEU A 434 7.28 2.38 22.27
CA LEU A 434 7.73 3.76 22.43
C LEU A 434 9.09 3.79 23.11
N ASN A 435 10.09 4.33 22.42
CA ASN A 435 11.38 4.55 23.06
C ASN A 435 11.34 5.80 23.96
N ASN A 436 12.33 5.95 24.84
CA ASN A 436 12.40 7.08 25.78
C ASN A 436 12.34 8.47 25.10
N ILE A 437 12.81 8.62 23.86
CA ILE A 437 12.70 9.89 23.11
C ILE A 437 11.23 10.16 22.74
N GLU A 438 10.50 9.14 22.32
CA GLU A 438 9.07 9.23 21.99
C GLU A 438 8.24 9.46 23.27
N GLU A 439 8.54 8.74 24.35
CA GLU A 439 7.97 8.95 25.70
C GLU A 439 8.20 10.36 26.24
N CYS A 440 9.39 10.93 26.01
CA CYS A 440 9.66 12.31 26.37
C CYS A 440 8.83 13.31 25.55
N TYR A 441 8.56 13.01 24.28
CA TYR A 441 7.67 13.82 23.46
C TYR A 441 6.22 13.73 23.92
N THR A 442 5.77 12.56 24.36
CA THR A 442 4.40 12.31 24.85
C THR A 442 4.22 12.60 26.34
N ASP A 443 5.25 13.07 27.07
CA ASP A 443 5.17 13.36 28.51
C ASP A 443 4.03 14.31 28.87
N SER A 444 3.74 15.30 28.00
CA SER A 444 2.61 16.23 28.17
C SER A 444 1.23 15.58 28.08
N TYR A 445 1.15 14.36 27.56
CA TYR A 445 -0.05 13.53 27.48
C TYR A 445 -0.12 12.51 28.62
N ASN A 446 0.83 12.55 29.57
CA ASN A 446 1.01 11.64 30.69
C ASN A 446 1.56 10.25 30.30
N SER A 447 2.45 10.19 29.30
CA SER A 447 3.26 8.99 29.03
C SER A 447 4.13 8.60 30.22
N ASN A 448 4.46 7.32 30.34
CA ASN A 448 5.29 6.73 31.35
C ASN A 448 6.18 5.63 30.74
N PRO A 449 7.52 5.81 30.68
CA PRO A 449 8.44 4.86 30.04
C PRO A 449 8.55 3.49 30.76
N PHE A 450 7.83 3.29 31.86
CA PHE A 450 7.79 2.04 32.63
C PHE A 450 6.37 1.48 32.76
N HIS A 451 5.39 2.05 32.06
CA HIS A 451 4.01 1.58 32.03
C HIS A 451 3.44 1.75 30.62
N LYS A 452 3.11 0.61 29.99
CA LYS A 452 2.66 0.54 28.60
C LYS A 452 1.60 1.58 28.26
N ASP A 453 1.93 2.42 27.30
CA ASP A 453 1.10 3.45 26.72
C ASP A 453 0.66 3.07 25.30
N LEU A 454 -0.52 3.54 24.91
CA LEU A 454 -1.02 3.43 23.55
C LEU A 454 -1.68 4.74 23.17
N PHE A 455 -1.37 5.28 22.00
CA PHE A 455 -1.92 6.56 21.56
C PHE A 455 -2.84 6.36 20.35
N LEU A 456 -4.06 6.87 20.42
CA LEU A 456 -5.04 6.83 19.34
C LEU A 456 -5.51 8.25 19.03
N GLU A 457 -5.39 8.66 17.78
CA GLU A 457 -5.99 9.88 17.25
C GLU A 457 -7.24 9.54 16.45
N ILE A 458 -8.32 10.26 16.70
CA ILE A 458 -9.59 10.07 16.00
C ILE A 458 -10.01 11.38 15.34
N ASP A 459 -10.00 11.37 14.01
CA ASP A 459 -10.58 12.42 13.19
C ASP A 459 -11.98 12.03 12.74
N TRP A 460 -12.84 13.02 12.51
CA TRP A 460 -14.22 12.75 12.11
C TRP A 460 -14.75 13.69 11.02
N MET A 461 -15.53 13.15 10.10
CA MET A 461 -16.17 13.95 9.06
C MET A 461 -17.43 14.68 9.54
N THR A 462 -17.52 15.96 9.19
CA THR A 462 -18.70 16.85 9.29
C THR A 462 -19.74 16.52 8.19
N PRO A 463 -20.98 17.11 8.12
CA PRO A 463 -21.56 18.21 8.88
C PRO A 463 -22.34 17.75 10.13
N TYR A 464 -22.15 16.51 10.58
CA TYR A 464 -22.85 16.00 11.75
C TYR A 464 -21.84 15.69 12.85
N ASP A 465 -21.96 16.35 14.01
CA ASP A 465 -21.28 15.98 15.27
C ASP A 465 -21.50 14.51 15.67
N ARG A 466 -22.37 13.79 14.96
CA ARG A 466 -22.66 12.36 15.13
C ARG A 466 -21.48 11.42 14.83
N ASN A 467 -20.41 11.90 14.20
CA ASN A 467 -19.19 11.11 14.01
C ASN A 467 -18.16 11.38 15.10
N HIS A 468 -18.31 12.46 15.88
CA HIS A 468 -17.49 12.69 17.06
C HIS A 468 -17.91 11.70 18.16
N PRO A 469 -17.00 10.84 18.63
CA PRO A 469 -17.35 9.86 19.66
C PRO A 469 -17.52 10.55 21.01
N PRO A 470 -18.61 10.28 21.75
CA PRO A 470 -18.81 10.88 23.07
C PRO A 470 -17.78 10.34 24.07
N GLU A 471 -17.41 11.18 25.05
CA GLU A 471 -16.42 10.85 26.09
C GLU A 471 -16.72 9.52 26.80
N SER A 472 -17.98 9.19 27.07
CA SER A 472 -18.35 7.93 27.72
C SER A 472 -17.99 6.68 26.91
N SER A 473 -18.04 6.76 25.58
CA SER A 473 -17.60 5.67 24.70
C SER A 473 -16.08 5.56 24.66
N ILE A 474 -15.38 6.70 24.71
CA ILE A 474 -13.92 6.74 24.83
C ILE A 474 -13.46 6.15 26.17
N ASP A 475 -14.12 6.49 27.28
CA ASP A 475 -13.81 5.93 28.60
C ASP A 475 -14.01 4.41 28.64
N ALA A 476 -15.06 3.91 27.98
CA ALA A 476 -15.27 2.47 27.84
C ALA A 476 -14.14 1.80 27.06
N LEU A 477 -13.70 2.41 25.95
CA LEU A 477 -12.57 1.91 25.16
C LEU A 477 -11.27 1.91 25.99
N LYS A 478 -10.96 3.02 26.68
CA LYS A 478 -9.79 3.13 27.58
C LYS A 478 -9.81 2.06 28.67
N LYS A 479 -10.99 1.77 29.21
CA LYS A 479 -11.16 0.75 30.25
C LYS A 479 -10.77 -0.66 29.78
N VAL A 480 -11.07 -1.02 28.52
CA VAL A 480 -10.69 -2.33 27.94
C VAL A 480 -9.17 -2.53 28.04
N PHE A 481 -8.37 -1.53 27.66
CA PHE A 481 -6.91 -1.60 27.76
C PHE A 481 -6.40 -1.47 29.20
N ALA A 482 -7.02 -0.62 30.02
CA ALA A 482 -6.63 -0.42 31.41
C ALA A 482 -6.79 -1.70 32.26
N ASP A 483 -7.82 -2.51 31.98
CA ASP A 483 -8.02 -3.82 32.63
C ASP A 483 -6.86 -4.81 32.31
N HIS A 484 -6.10 -4.53 31.25
CA HIS A 484 -4.90 -5.26 30.82
C HIS A 484 -3.59 -4.51 31.09
N ASN A 485 -3.62 -3.51 31.99
CA ASN A 485 -2.47 -2.71 32.40
C ASN A 485 -1.79 -1.98 31.23
N ILE A 486 -2.60 -1.46 30.30
CA ILE A 486 -2.17 -0.58 29.19
C ILE A 486 -2.94 0.73 29.31
N ALA A 487 -2.24 1.86 29.33
CA ALA A 487 -2.83 3.18 29.32
C ALA A 487 -3.14 3.63 27.88
N LEU A 488 -4.41 3.60 27.49
CA LEU A 488 -4.85 4.15 26.20
C LEU A 488 -5.13 5.65 26.32
N HIS A 489 -4.34 6.44 25.61
CA HIS A 489 -4.51 7.87 25.40
C HIS A 489 -5.27 8.10 24.09
N VAL A 490 -6.44 8.73 24.18
CA VAL A 490 -7.27 9.01 22.99
C VAL A 490 -7.35 10.51 22.78
N ASP A 491 -6.99 10.94 21.57
CA ASP A 491 -7.07 12.30 21.09
C ASP A 491 -8.29 12.48 20.19
N ILE A 492 -9.23 13.31 20.66
CA ILE A 492 -10.43 13.74 19.94
C ILE A 492 -10.49 15.27 19.88
N GLY A 493 -9.31 15.92 19.86
CA GLY A 493 -9.16 17.39 19.90
C GLY A 493 -8.44 17.91 21.16
N ASN A 494 -7.89 17.02 22.00
CA ASN A 494 -7.40 17.34 23.34
C ASN A 494 -5.91 17.03 23.56
N LEU A 495 -5.24 16.33 22.65
CA LEU A 495 -3.79 16.03 22.69
C LEU A 495 -3.05 16.59 21.47
N GLY A 496 -3.57 17.66 20.87
CA GLY A 496 -2.92 18.41 19.79
C GLY A 496 -3.20 17.93 18.35
N GLY A 497 -3.93 16.82 18.19
CA GLY A 497 -4.55 16.36 16.94
C GLY A 497 -6.06 16.18 17.13
N GLY A 498 -6.66 15.22 16.42
CA GLY A 498 -8.08 14.89 16.55
C GLY A 498 -8.97 16.02 16.02
N GLU A 499 -9.15 16.07 14.70
CA GLU A 499 -9.76 17.21 14.02
C GLU A 499 -11.00 16.88 13.16
N GLU A 500 -11.74 17.94 12.85
CA GLU A 500 -12.87 17.89 11.95
C GLU A 500 -12.44 17.84 10.48
N ILE A 501 -12.82 16.77 9.78
CA ILE A 501 -12.64 16.64 8.35
C ILE A 501 -13.90 17.17 7.63
N PRO A 502 -13.78 17.99 6.57
CA PRO A 502 -14.90 18.37 5.73
C PRO A 502 -15.62 17.16 5.15
N TYR A 503 -16.96 17.21 5.11
CA TYR A 503 -17.78 16.15 4.54
C TYR A 503 -17.32 15.73 3.14
N LEU A 504 -17.04 14.44 2.97
CA LEU A 504 -16.92 13.80 1.68
C LEU A 504 -18.02 12.75 1.55
N PRO A 505 -18.78 12.73 0.43
CA PRO A 505 -19.91 11.83 0.29
C PRO A 505 -19.46 10.36 0.21
N ILE A 506 -18.88 9.95 -0.92
CA ILE A 506 -18.21 8.68 -1.12
C ILE A 506 -16.87 9.03 -1.75
N PHE A 507 -15.80 8.49 -1.20
CA PHE A 507 -14.44 8.72 -1.64
C PHE A 507 -13.69 7.39 -1.85
N THR A 508 -12.63 7.43 -2.64
CA THR A 508 -11.86 6.25 -3.06
C THR A 508 -10.72 5.92 -2.09
N TYR A 509 -10.09 4.75 -2.24
CA TYR A 509 -8.87 4.42 -1.51
C TYR A 509 -7.74 5.42 -1.75
N SER A 510 -7.63 5.95 -2.98
CA SER A 510 -6.68 7.01 -3.33
C SER A 510 -6.91 8.28 -2.51
N GLN A 511 -8.16 8.69 -2.35
CA GLN A 511 -8.51 9.85 -1.53
C GLN A 511 -8.33 9.60 -0.04
N LEU A 512 -8.49 8.36 0.43
CA LEU A 512 -8.22 7.98 1.82
C LEU A 512 -6.74 8.21 2.19
N VAL A 513 -5.82 7.88 1.30
CA VAL A 513 -4.39 8.23 1.46
C VAL A 513 -4.20 9.74 1.52
N ASP A 514 -4.86 10.51 0.65
CA ASP A 514 -4.76 11.98 0.68
C ASP A 514 -5.28 12.56 2.02
N LEU A 515 -6.32 11.96 2.61
CA LEU A 515 -6.84 12.36 3.92
C LEU A 515 -5.83 12.08 5.03
N TYR A 516 -5.21 10.90 5.06
CA TYR A 516 -4.14 10.57 6.01
C TYR A 516 -3.00 11.58 5.95
N TRP A 517 -2.52 11.91 4.74
CA TRP A 517 -1.43 12.86 4.57
C TRP A 517 -1.81 14.28 4.99
N LYS A 518 -3.05 14.69 4.73
CA LYS A 518 -3.49 16.04 5.02
C LYS A 518 -3.82 16.28 6.49
N TYR A 519 -4.52 15.35 7.14
CA TYR A 519 -5.05 15.56 8.49
C TYR A 519 -4.13 14.95 9.55
N PHE A 520 -3.82 13.66 9.48
CA PHE A 520 -2.89 13.04 10.45
C PHE A 520 -1.45 13.56 10.35
N LEU A 521 -0.86 13.60 9.14
CA LEU A 521 0.52 14.07 8.99
C LEU A 521 0.62 15.60 8.91
N HIS A 522 -0.46 16.31 8.60
CA HIS A 522 -0.44 17.73 8.23
C HIS A 522 0.58 18.07 7.13
N ASN A 523 0.79 17.15 6.17
CA ASN A 523 1.83 17.21 5.13
C ASN A 523 3.26 17.42 5.68
N ASN A 524 3.50 17.08 6.95
CA ASN A 524 4.80 17.16 7.59
C ASN A 524 5.46 15.77 7.64
N LEU A 525 6.50 15.58 6.84
CA LEU A 525 7.25 14.32 6.75
C LEU A 525 7.97 13.92 8.05
N ASN A 526 8.10 14.84 9.00
CA ASN A 526 8.71 14.61 10.30
C ASN A 526 7.68 14.74 11.43
N ASN A 527 6.37 14.68 11.14
CA ASN A 527 5.36 14.70 12.17
C ASN A 527 5.58 13.50 13.12
N PRO A 528 5.96 13.74 14.39
CA PRO A 528 6.33 12.67 15.32
C PRO A 528 5.14 11.79 15.71
N ARG A 529 3.90 12.25 15.48
CA ARG A 529 2.70 11.44 15.73
C ARG A 529 2.69 10.18 14.90
N ARG A 530 3.23 10.22 13.68
CA ARG A 530 3.48 9.02 12.88
C ARG A 530 4.54 8.17 13.56
N GLY A 531 4.22 6.95 13.97
CA GLY A 531 5.12 6.14 14.79
C GLY A 531 4.92 6.36 16.29
N ILE A 532 3.86 7.04 16.72
CA ILE A 532 3.45 7.09 18.13
C ILE A 532 1.94 6.83 18.22
N PHE A 533 1.16 7.55 17.41
CA PHE A 533 -0.29 7.45 17.35
C PHE A 533 -0.72 6.44 16.28
N HIS A 534 -1.73 5.65 16.64
CA HIS A 534 -2.64 5.01 15.70
C HIS A 534 -3.67 6.04 15.22
N TYR A 535 -4.07 5.97 13.96
CA TYR A 535 -4.95 6.97 13.35
C TYR A 535 -6.27 6.39 12.88
N CYS A 536 -7.37 6.92 13.41
CA CYS A 536 -8.73 6.58 13.03
C CYS A 536 -9.40 7.73 12.28
N ILE A 537 -10.00 7.43 11.12
CA ILE A 537 -10.96 8.33 10.48
C ILE A 537 -12.38 7.76 10.67
N ILE A 538 -13.27 8.54 11.25
CA ILE A 538 -14.71 8.25 11.28
C ILE A 538 -15.38 9.06 10.16
N CYS A 539 -15.92 8.37 9.17
CA CYS A 539 -16.65 8.98 8.06
C CYS A 539 -18.09 8.50 7.99
N ASN A 540 -18.90 9.16 7.18
CA ASN A 540 -20.24 8.68 6.86
C ASN A 540 -20.17 7.45 5.95
N ARG A 541 -19.54 7.60 4.78
CA ARG A 541 -19.31 6.53 3.81
C ARG A 541 -17.95 6.67 3.16
N GLY A 542 -17.13 5.64 3.28
CA GLY A 542 -15.87 5.51 2.56
C GLY A 542 -15.82 4.26 1.67
N PRO A 543 -14.61 3.80 1.30
CA PRO A 543 -14.41 2.63 0.44
C PRO A 543 -14.91 1.29 1.03
N GLY A 544 -15.19 1.24 2.33
CA GLY A 544 -15.60 0.04 3.05
C GLY A 544 -16.18 0.36 4.43
N PRO A 545 -16.88 -0.59 5.06
CA PRO A 545 -17.58 -0.38 6.34
C PRO A 545 -16.62 -0.10 7.52
N GLY A 546 -15.53 -0.85 7.60
CA GLY A 546 -14.46 -0.77 8.59
C GLY A 546 -13.28 -1.58 8.05
N PHE A 547 -12.07 -1.02 8.08
CA PHE A 547 -10.83 -1.72 7.73
C PHE A 547 -9.58 -0.93 8.12
N ALA A 548 -8.50 -1.63 8.44
CA ALA A 548 -7.17 -1.07 8.58
C ALA A 548 -6.51 -0.81 7.21
N PHE A 549 -5.77 0.30 7.08
CA PHE A 549 -5.13 0.69 5.83
C PHE A 549 -3.72 1.26 6.06
N ILE A 550 -2.94 1.32 4.99
CA ILE A 550 -1.63 1.98 4.98
C ILE A 550 -1.77 3.35 4.30
N GLY A 551 -1.53 4.43 5.04
CA GLY A 551 -1.53 5.79 4.50
C GLY A 551 -0.17 6.24 3.95
N TRP A 552 0.92 5.74 4.55
CA TRP A 552 2.27 6.09 4.12
C TRP A 552 3.27 4.95 4.32
N TYR A 553 3.46 4.51 5.57
CA TYR A 553 4.38 3.45 5.96
C TYR A 553 3.84 2.72 7.19
N GLY A 554 3.73 1.39 7.11
CA GLY A 554 3.20 0.56 8.20
C GLY A 554 1.66 0.58 8.31
N LEU A 555 1.12 -0.35 9.07
CA LEU A 555 -0.33 -0.46 9.35
C LEU A 555 -0.67 0.29 10.64
N ASP A 556 -0.67 1.62 10.55
CA ASP A 556 -0.89 2.55 11.67
C ASP A 556 -2.26 3.24 11.64
N SER A 557 -3.11 2.89 10.67
CA SER A 557 -4.37 3.60 10.45
C SER A 557 -5.53 2.69 10.09
N PHE A 558 -6.75 3.18 10.34
CA PHE A 558 -7.99 2.50 10.00
C PHE A 558 -9.15 3.48 9.78
N LEU A 559 -10.14 3.02 9.01
CA LEU A 559 -11.33 3.79 8.65
C LEU A 559 -12.57 3.16 9.27
N ILE A 560 -13.51 3.98 9.75
CA ILE A 560 -14.86 3.58 10.17
C ILE A 560 -15.90 4.33 9.34
N SER A 561 -16.71 3.62 8.55
CA SER A 561 -17.83 4.20 7.79
C SER A 561 -19.14 4.02 8.54
N ALA A 562 -19.47 4.99 9.39
CA ALA A 562 -20.53 4.87 10.38
C ALA A 562 -21.95 4.70 9.76
N ASP A 563 -22.24 5.28 8.59
CA ASP A 563 -23.54 5.04 7.91
C ASP A 563 -23.59 3.63 7.32
N MET A 564 -22.50 3.16 6.69
CA MET A 564 -22.44 1.81 6.14
C MET A 564 -22.56 0.74 7.22
N LEU A 565 -21.92 0.95 8.37
CA LEU A 565 -22.08 0.07 9.53
C LEU A 565 -23.52 0.04 10.02
N GLN A 566 -24.17 1.20 10.15
CA GLN A 566 -25.55 1.31 10.60
C GLN A 566 -26.54 0.61 9.65
N GLU A 567 -26.29 0.67 8.34
CA GLU A 567 -27.07 -0.05 7.32
C GLU A 567 -26.87 -1.55 7.38
N ASN A 568 -25.63 -2.00 7.57
CA ASN A 568 -25.29 -3.41 7.68
C ASN A 568 -25.80 -4.02 9.00
N GLN A 569 -25.88 -3.24 10.07
CA GLN A 569 -26.22 -3.68 11.41
C GLN A 569 -27.30 -2.79 12.07
N PRO A 570 -28.53 -2.74 11.53
CA PRO A 570 -29.56 -1.77 11.93
C PRO A 570 -30.13 -1.97 13.33
N ARG A 571 -29.72 -3.02 14.05
CA ARG A 571 -30.17 -3.33 15.41
C ARG A 571 -29.37 -2.61 16.49
N TYR A 572 -28.17 -2.15 16.19
CA TYR A 572 -27.31 -1.44 17.14
C TYR A 572 -27.36 0.06 16.85
N SER A 573 -27.05 0.89 17.87
CA SER A 573 -26.89 2.32 17.65
C SER A 573 -25.60 2.61 16.88
N ARG A 574 -25.54 3.77 16.23
CA ARG A 574 -24.35 4.24 15.51
C ARG A 574 -23.13 4.26 16.42
N GLU A 575 -23.27 4.89 17.59
CA GLU A 575 -22.21 5.01 18.60
C GLU A 575 -21.66 3.62 18.98
N HIS A 576 -22.55 2.66 19.24
CA HIS A 576 -22.18 1.28 19.54
C HIS A 576 -21.36 0.66 18.41
N LEU A 577 -21.81 0.81 17.17
CA LEU A 577 -21.10 0.26 16.01
C LEU A 577 -19.74 0.91 15.78
N VAL A 578 -19.65 2.24 15.94
CA VAL A 578 -18.41 3.00 15.78
C VAL A 578 -17.39 2.56 16.81
N ILE A 579 -17.72 2.55 18.10
CA ILE A 579 -16.74 2.23 19.14
C ILE A 579 -16.29 0.76 19.10
N HIS A 580 -17.19 -0.18 18.78
CA HIS A 580 -16.82 -1.58 18.56
C HIS A 580 -15.98 -1.76 17.29
N GLY A 581 -16.27 -0.99 16.24
CA GLY A 581 -15.46 -0.93 15.04
C GLY A 581 -14.05 -0.46 15.36
N ILE A 582 -13.90 0.64 16.11
CA ILE A 582 -12.59 1.15 16.55
C ILE A 582 -11.81 0.06 17.28
N LEU A 583 -12.42 -0.60 18.28
CA LEU A 583 -11.75 -1.68 19.01
C LEU A 583 -11.36 -2.85 18.09
N HIS A 584 -12.21 -3.23 17.14
CA HIS A 584 -11.88 -4.27 16.16
C HIS A 584 -10.69 -3.88 15.27
N GLU A 585 -10.73 -2.71 14.65
CA GLU A 585 -9.67 -2.26 13.73
C GLU A 585 -8.34 -1.97 14.45
N MET A 586 -8.39 -1.52 15.71
CA MET A 586 -7.21 -1.42 16.56
C MET A 586 -6.52 -2.79 16.70
N GLY A 587 -7.26 -3.89 16.72
CA GLY A 587 -6.67 -5.24 16.78
C GLY A 587 -5.72 -5.51 15.61
N HIS A 588 -6.05 -5.06 14.40
CA HIS A 588 -5.19 -5.20 13.23
C HIS A 588 -3.93 -4.32 13.30
N ASN A 589 -4.06 -3.09 13.79
CA ASN A 589 -2.92 -2.21 14.07
C ASN A 589 -1.99 -2.76 15.16
N LEU A 590 -2.52 -3.64 16.01
CA LEU A 590 -1.82 -4.36 17.08
C LEU A 590 -1.39 -5.78 16.68
N GLY A 591 -1.37 -6.07 15.37
CA GLY A 591 -0.82 -7.31 14.84
C GLY A 591 -1.76 -8.51 14.87
N LEU A 592 -3.05 -8.36 15.16
CA LEU A 592 -4.02 -9.44 15.04
C LEU A 592 -4.55 -9.51 13.61
N THR A 593 -3.95 -10.37 12.78
CA THR A 593 -4.33 -10.54 11.37
C THR A 593 -5.05 -11.87 11.14
N VAL A 594 -5.55 -12.05 9.91
CA VAL A 594 -6.18 -13.31 9.47
C VAL A 594 -5.21 -14.50 9.51
N ASP A 595 -3.91 -14.23 9.43
CA ASP A 595 -2.84 -15.23 9.39
C ASP A 595 -2.45 -15.75 10.78
N ASP A 596 -2.63 -14.94 11.82
CA ASP A 596 -2.30 -15.31 13.20
C ASP A 596 -3.30 -16.32 13.76
N TYR A 597 -4.58 -16.13 13.45
CA TYR A 597 -5.63 -17.03 13.88
C TYR A 597 -6.80 -17.12 12.90
N GLY A 598 -7.16 -18.35 12.51
CA GLY A 598 -8.23 -18.60 11.56
C GLY A 598 -9.65 -18.17 12.01
N GLY A 599 -9.82 -17.73 13.27
CA GLY A 599 -11.05 -17.11 13.77
C GLY A 599 -11.17 -15.61 13.44
N ASN A 600 -10.05 -14.92 13.22
CA ASN A 600 -10.00 -13.49 12.88
C ASN A 600 -10.66 -13.24 11.52
N ASP A 601 -11.52 -12.23 11.44
CA ASP A 601 -12.29 -11.83 10.27
C ASP A 601 -13.03 -12.96 9.55
N ASN A 602 -13.34 -14.02 10.28
CA ASN A 602 -13.91 -15.20 9.68
C ASN A 602 -15.42 -15.03 9.53
N LYS A 603 -15.85 -14.38 8.44
CA LYS A 603 -17.28 -14.21 8.11
C LYS A 603 -18.04 -15.54 8.05
N ILE A 604 -17.37 -16.64 7.67
CA ILE A 604 -17.99 -17.96 7.59
C ILE A 604 -18.30 -18.51 8.99
N ALA A 605 -17.53 -18.12 10.01
CA ALA A 605 -17.78 -18.46 11.40
C ALA A 605 -19.05 -17.79 11.96
N THR A 606 -19.67 -16.85 11.24
CA THR A 606 -20.98 -16.28 11.62
C THR A 606 -22.17 -17.16 11.26
N TRP A 607 -21.96 -18.27 10.55
CA TRP A 607 -23.01 -19.13 10.03
C TRP A 607 -23.11 -20.44 10.84
N PRO A 608 -24.13 -20.62 11.72
CA PRO A 608 -24.21 -21.79 12.63
C PRO A 608 -24.19 -23.17 11.96
N ILE A 609 -24.45 -23.22 10.66
CA ILE A 609 -24.46 -24.43 9.85
C ILE A 609 -23.07 -24.88 9.36
N THR A 610 -22.03 -24.06 9.49
CA THR A 610 -20.66 -24.39 9.03
C THR A 610 -19.82 -24.93 10.19
N LYS A 611 -18.78 -25.73 9.90
CA LYS A 611 -17.84 -26.15 10.96
C LYS A 611 -17.06 -24.97 11.52
N GLN A 612 -16.87 -23.91 10.74
CA GLN A 612 -16.16 -22.70 11.19
C GLN A 612 -16.85 -22.08 12.40
N TYR A 613 -18.18 -21.98 12.41
CA TYR A 613 -18.91 -21.52 13.59
C TYR A 613 -18.58 -22.37 14.82
N TRP A 614 -18.63 -23.70 14.71
CA TRP A 614 -18.40 -24.57 15.86
C TRP A 614 -16.94 -24.61 16.32
N LEU A 615 -16.00 -24.37 15.40
CA LEU A 615 -14.58 -24.26 15.70
C LEU A 615 -14.27 -22.98 16.48
N TYR A 616 -14.90 -21.86 16.10
CA TYR A 616 -14.56 -20.54 16.63
C TYR A 616 -15.66 -19.89 17.48
N ARG A 617 -16.77 -20.56 17.79
CA ARG A 617 -17.81 -20.00 18.67
C ARG A 617 -17.31 -19.71 20.08
N ASN A 618 -16.27 -20.41 20.52
CA ASN A 618 -15.63 -20.18 21.81
C ASN A 618 -14.64 -19.03 21.75
N TYR A 619 -14.22 -18.59 20.55
CA TYR A 619 -13.37 -17.42 20.38
C TYR A 619 -14.15 -16.15 20.69
N LYS A 620 -14.10 -15.70 21.95
CA LYS A 620 -14.87 -14.57 22.49
C LYS A 620 -14.10 -13.26 22.34
N SER A 621 -14.05 -12.77 21.12
CA SER A 621 -13.28 -11.56 20.76
C SER A 621 -14.05 -10.68 19.80
N VAL A 622 -13.82 -9.37 19.84
CA VAL A 622 -14.25 -8.45 18.78
C VAL A 622 -13.69 -8.81 17.39
N MET A 623 -12.55 -9.50 17.31
CA MET A 623 -11.94 -9.96 16.04
C MET A 623 -12.75 -11.08 15.37
N ASN A 624 -13.65 -11.73 16.11
CA ASN A 624 -14.59 -12.70 15.58
C ASN A 624 -15.88 -12.00 15.14
N TYR A 625 -16.18 -11.99 13.83
CA TYR A 625 -17.39 -11.36 13.29
C TYR A 625 -18.73 -11.83 13.89
N TRP A 626 -18.76 -12.98 14.58
CA TRP A 626 -19.96 -13.37 15.32
C TRP A 626 -20.18 -12.51 16.59
N TYR A 627 -19.11 -11.98 17.18
CA TYR A 627 -19.07 -11.24 18.44
C TYR A 627 -18.70 -9.76 18.31
N THR A 628 -18.18 -9.29 17.17
CA THR A 628 -17.73 -7.89 16.95
C THR A 628 -18.65 -6.81 17.51
N TYR A 629 -19.98 -6.99 17.46
CA TYR A 629 -20.95 -6.01 18.00
C TYR A 629 -21.75 -6.53 19.20
N LYS A 630 -21.37 -7.68 19.77
CA LYS A 630 -22.05 -8.34 20.91
C LYS A 630 -21.20 -8.38 22.18
N LEU A 631 -19.89 -8.26 22.03
CA LEU A 631 -18.88 -8.30 23.07
C LEU A 631 -17.89 -7.17 22.78
N PHE A 632 -17.44 -6.47 23.82
CA PHE A 632 -16.59 -5.28 23.72
C PHE A 632 -15.28 -5.53 24.45
N ASP A 633 -14.52 -6.50 23.96
CA ASP A 633 -13.22 -6.93 24.49
C ASP A 633 -12.50 -7.82 23.46
N TYR A 634 -11.20 -8.00 23.60
CA TYR A 634 -10.48 -9.08 22.94
C TYR A 634 -10.52 -10.36 23.78
N SER A 635 -10.18 -11.50 23.19
CA SER A 635 -10.21 -12.76 23.94
C SER A 635 -9.00 -12.93 24.87
N ASP A 636 -9.25 -13.45 26.07
CA ASP A 636 -8.26 -13.89 27.05
C ASP A 636 -7.88 -15.39 26.90
N GLY A 637 -8.49 -16.10 25.95
CA GLY A 637 -8.26 -17.53 25.69
C GLY A 637 -8.85 -18.49 26.73
N THR A 638 -9.69 -18.03 27.65
CA THR A 638 -10.19 -18.84 28.77
C THR A 638 -11.45 -19.65 28.45
N HIS A 639 -12.08 -19.45 27.29
CA HIS A 639 -13.36 -20.07 26.92
C HIS A 639 -13.23 -21.45 26.26
N GLY A 640 -12.09 -22.10 26.46
CA GLY A 640 -11.84 -23.50 26.09
C GLY A 640 -11.34 -23.67 24.65
N ARG A 641 -11.60 -24.84 24.07
CA ARG A 641 -11.02 -25.20 22.76
C ARG A 641 -11.46 -24.22 21.67
N GLY A 642 -10.48 -23.70 20.93
CA GLY A 642 -10.70 -22.77 19.83
C GLY A 642 -10.90 -21.32 20.27
N ASP A 643 -10.61 -21.01 21.54
CA ASP A 643 -10.49 -19.64 22.03
C ASP A 643 -9.02 -19.22 22.01
N PHE A 644 -8.67 -18.36 21.08
CA PHE A 644 -7.32 -17.80 20.93
C PHE A 644 -7.20 -16.58 21.84
N SER A 645 -6.12 -16.47 22.60
CA SER A 645 -5.90 -15.32 23.47
C SER A 645 -5.27 -14.18 22.67
N ASP A 646 -6.09 -13.23 22.26
CA ASP A 646 -5.65 -12.01 21.59
C ASP A 646 -4.72 -11.19 22.46
N TRP A 647 -5.07 -11.01 23.74
CA TRP A 647 -4.28 -10.24 24.69
C TRP A 647 -2.86 -10.77 24.89
N GLN A 648 -2.61 -12.05 24.64
CA GLN A 648 -1.26 -12.64 24.67
C GLN A 648 -0.48 -12.46 23.36
N HIS A 649 -1.15 -12.13 22.26
CA HIS A 649 -0.55 -12.04 20.92
C HIS A 649 -0.56 -10.62 20.34
N ILE A 650 -1.23 -9.67 21.00
CA ILE A 650 -1.13 -8.24 20.67
C ILE A 650 0.34 -7.80 20.74
N ASP A 651 0.76 -7.14 19.67
CA ASP A 651 2.06 -6.50 19.51
C ASP A 651 1.84 -4.99 19.40
N LEU A 652 2.10 -4.29 20.50
CA LEU A 652 1.90 -2.84 20.61
C LEU A 652 2.79 -2.05 19.63
N ALA A 653 3.92 -2.64 19.21
CA ALA A 653 4.86 -2.03 18.29
C ALA A 653 4.58 -2.38 16.81
N PHE A 654 3.60 -3.25 16.50
CA PHE A 654 3.38 -3.82 15.16
C PHE A 654 3.29 -2.78 14.03
N PHE A 655 2.69 -1.62 14.28
CA PHE A 655 2.59 -0.55 13.29
C PHE A 655 3.94 0.05 12.87
N LYS A 656 4.99 -0.09 13.69
CA LYS A 656 6.37 0.35 13.39
C LYS A 656 7.16 -0.67 12.57
N HIS A 657 6.84 -1.96 12.70
CA HIS A 657 7.53 -3.06 12.02
C HIS A 657 6.56 -3.99 11.29
N THR A 658 5.52 -3.42 10.69
CA THR A 658 4.44 -4.16 10.03
C THR A 658 5.01 -5.17 9.04
N ASN A 659 4.68 -6.44 9.26
CA ASN A 659 5.19 -7.54 8.47
C ASN A 659 4.08 -8.53 8.11
N PHE A 660 3.64 -8.49 6.86
CA PHE A 660 2.70 -9.45 6.28
C PHE A 660 3.45 -10.64 5.66
N LEU A 661 4.45 -11.21 6.34
CA LEU A 661 5.07 -12.46 5.89
C LEU A 661 4.33 -13.64 6.48
N ILE A 662 4.06 -14.66 5.66
CA ILE A 662 3.43 -15.91 6.13
C ILE A 662 4.31 -16.51 7.24
N PRO A 663 3.78 -16.73 8.45
CA PRO A 663 4.54 -17.37 9.52
C PRO A 663 5.03 -18.75 9.08
N PRO A 664 6.25 -19.18 9.44
CA PRO A 664 6.75 -20.51 9.07
C PRO A 664 5.86 -21.67 9.56
N SER A 665 5.09 -21.45 10.62
CA SER A 665 4.10 -22.40 11.17
C SER A 665 2.84 -22.56 10.30
N SER A 666 2.60 -21.64 9.37
CA SER A 666 1.43 -21.60 8.49
C SER A 666 1.70 -22.23 7.11
N LEU A 667 2.96 -22.54 6.79
CA LEU A 667 3.43 -23.26 5.59
C LEU A 667 3.43 -24.78 5.82
#